data_AF-A0AAW1G8H5-F1
#
_entry.id   AF-A0AAW1G8H5-F1
#
_cell.length_a   1.000
_cell.length_b   1.000
_cell.length_c   1.000
_cell.angle_alpha   90.00
_cell.angle_beta   90.00
_cell.angle_gamma   90.00
#
_symmetry.space_group_name_H-M   'P 1'
#
loop_
_entity.id
_entity.type
_entity.pdbx_description
1 polymer ?
#
loop_
_entity_poly.entity_id
_entity_poly.type
_entity_poly.pdbx_seq_one_letter_code
_entity_poly.pdbx_strand_id
1 'polypeptide(L)'
;MAECLAARLTAQEEQIRLLSKEISTLRDGLSRGVDAVGVASGVSPELESLRTENEKLRYRLLHLRRGLQAELGLEEAQGKKRQVKCGKAPEKNISSEQQTNNRADKKVQVANPDTKPGDKNKKEKKQDKGQGNGAVKEQKSLPGYVAERLSLYEELKRESDALLAKRAAADKPVAVELPDGRTVAGKAWVTTPYQLACDISQGLADNAVISRVNGELWDLDRPLEQDCSLEILRFDDEDAQAVYWHSSAHILGEAMEHFYGGCLCYGPPIENGFYYDMFLDAQKGVSSTEFGDLETLCKAVVKEKQPFERLEISKQTLLKMFKYNKFKCRILNEKVSTPTTTVYRCGPLIDLCRGPHVRHTGKIKAMKIYKNSSTYWEGRSDMETLQRIYGISFPDSKMLKEWERFQEEAKNRDHRKIGKDQELFFFHDLSPGSCFFMPRGAHIYNTLTEFIRDEYWRRGFQEVASPNIYNSKLWETSGHWQHYSENIFSFPVEDDIFALKPMNCPGHCLMFSHRPRSWRELPLRLADFGVLHRNELSGTLTGLTRVRRFQQDDAHIFCMMDQIGSEMKGCLDFLRCVYDVFGFSFQLHLSTRPEKYLGDIAVWNQAEKQLENSLNEFGEPWKLNPGDGAFYGPKIDIKIKDAIGRYHQCATIQLDFQLPVRFDLTFVGKDGDDKARPVIIHRAILGSVERMIAILTENYAGKWPLWLSPRQVMLVPVNPSCEDYAKRVCKQFTEAGFMADADLDSGCLLNKKIRNAQLAQYNFILVVGEKEKMTGGVNVRTRDNKVHGELAAAEVLARLTLLKQCRCPNAEEEF
;
A
#
# COMPACT_ATOMS: atom_id res chain seq x y z
N MET A 1 -12.15 15.66 -30.90
CA MET A 1 -11.43 14.56 -30.21
C MET A 1 -11.79 13.22 -30.83
N ALA A 2 -13.07 12.94 -31.08
CA ALA A 2 -13.53 11.73 -31.79
C ALA A 2 -12.83 11.50 -33.14
N GLU A 3 -12.69 12.52 -34.00
CA GLU A 3 -12.00 12.39 -35.30
C GLU A 3 -10.53 11.95 -35.17
N CYS A 4 -9.81 12.45 -34.16
CA CYS A 4 -8.42 12.07 -33.91
C CYS A 4 -8.33 10.61 -33.41
N LEU A 5 -9.26 10.18 -32.56
CA LEU A 5 -9.36 8.79 -32.11
C LEU A 5 -9.74 7.86 -33.27
N ALA A 6 -10.61 8.28 -34.18
CA ALA A 6 -10.96 7.53 -35.38
C ALA A 6 -9.76 7.36 -36.32
N ALA A 7 -8.98 8.42 -36.56
CA ALA A 7 -7.75 8.34 -37.37
C ALA A 7 -6.71 7.40 -36.75
N ARG A 8 -6.53 7.45 -35.42
CA ARG A 8 -5.66 6.51 -34.67
C ARG A 8 -6.18 5.08 -34.72
N LEU A 9 -7.50 4.89 -34.68
CA LEU A 9 -8.13 3.58 -34.83
C LEU A 9 -7.74 2.94 -36.16
N THR A 10 -7.93 3.67 -37.26
CA THR A 10 -7.64 3.20 -38.63
C THR A 10 -6.16 2.87 -38.80
N ALA A 11 -5.26 3.70 -38.26
CA ALA A 11 -3.81 3.44 -38.30
C ALA A 11 -3.42 2.17 -37.52
N GLN A 12 -4.04 1.96 -36.35
CA GLN A 12 -3.84 0.78 -35.50
C GLN A 12 -4.37 -0.50 -36.18
N GLU A 13 -5.50 -0.42 -36.89
CA GLU A 13 -6.06 -1.53 -37.67
C GLU A 13 -5.16 -1.94 -38.84
N GLU A 14 -4.59 -0.98 -39.57
CA GLU A 14 -3.64 -1.29 -40.65
C GLU A 14 -2.34 -1.89 -40.12
N GLN A 15 -1.85 -1.44 -38.96
CA GLN A 15 -0.66 -2.02 -38.32
C GLN A 15 -0.90 -3.48 -37.89
N ILE A 16 -2.07 -3.79 -37.32
CA ILE A 16 -2.45 -5.17 -36.97
C ILE A 16 -2.56 -6.02 -38.23
N ARG A 17 -3.10 -5.47 -39.32
CA ARG A 17 -3.22 -6.17 -40.61
C ARG A 17 -1.86 -6.55 -41.20
N LEU A 18 -0.91 -5.62 -41.22
CA LEU A 18 0.45 -5.85 -41.70
C LEU A 18 1.18 -6.89 -40.85
N LEU A 19 1.15 -6.74 -39.53
CA LEU A 19 1.81 -7.66 -38.61
C LEU A 19 1.18 -9.07 -38.64
N SER A 20 -0.14 -9.16 -38.81
CA SER A 20 -0.83 -10.46 -38.96
C SER A 20 -0.43 -11.17 -40.26
N LYS A 21 -0.18 -10.41 -41.34
CA LYS A 21 0.32 -10.94 -42.60
C LYS A 21 1.76 -11.46 -42.47
N GLU A 22 2.61 -10.74 -41.74
CA GLU A 22 4.00 -11.15 -41.45
C GLU A 22 4.06 -12.42 -40.60
N ILE A 23 3.25 -12.51 -39.54
CA ILE A 23 3.09 -13.72 -38.71
C ILE A 23 2.62 -14.92 -39.55
N SER A 24 1.69 -14.71 -40.49
CA SER A 24 1.24 -15.77 -41.41
C SER A 24 2.38 -16.23 -42.32
N THR A 25 3.17 -15.28 -42.87
CA THR A 25 4.26 -15.58 -43.80
C THR A 25 5.38 -16.38 -43.12
N LEU A 26 5.73 -16.03 -41.88
CA LEU A 26 6.72 -16.76 -41.08
C LEU A 26 6.22 -18.16 -40.66
N ARG A 27 4.93 -18.29 -40.34
CA ARG A 27 4.29 -19.58 -40.07
C ARG A 27 4.30 -20.51 -41.29
N ASP A 28 4.02 -19.96 -42.48
CA ASP A 28 4.01 -20.72 -43.73
C ASP A 28 5.43 -21.08 -44.21
N GLY A 29 6.43 -20.22 -43.93
CA GLY A 29 7.84 -20.48 -44.18
C GLY A 29 8.43 -21.63 -43.34
N LEU A 30 8.04 -21.72 -42.07
CA LEU A 30 8.38 -22.83 -41.17
C LEU A 30 7.76 -24.17 -41.63
N SER A 31 6.64 -24.14 -42.35
CA SER A 31 5.96 -25.33 -42.85
C SER A 31 6.56 -25.90 -44.14
N ARG A 32 7.48 -25.18 -44.80
CA ARG A 32 8.10 -25.58 -46.09
C ARG A 32 9.52 -26.13 -45.96
N GLY A 33 10.12 -26.11 -44.77
CA GLY A 33 11.43 -26.69 -44.49
C GLY A 33 11.33 -28.04 -43.79
N VAL A 34 11.05 -29.11 -44.54
CA VAL A 34 11.22 -30.49 -44.05
C VAL A 34 12.51 -31.04 -44.66
N ASP A 35 13.59 -30.98 -43.91
CA ASP A 35 14.81 -31.77 -44.18
C ASP A 35 15.20 -32.60 -42.96
N ALA A 36 15.72 -33.78 -43.27
CA ALA A 36 15.68 -34.98 -42.47
C ALA A 36 16.65 -35.01 -41.28
N VAL A 37 16.21 -34.62 -40.09
CA VAL A 37 16.63 -35.23 -38.80
C VAL A 37 15.49 -35.01 -37.79
N GLY A 38 14.96 -36.09 -37.22
CA GLY A 38 13.82 -36.06 -36.29
C GLY A 38 14.11 -35.40 -34.93
N VAL A 39 14.07 -34.07 -34.89
CA VAL A 39 14.02 -33.26 -33.66
C VAL A 39 12.91 -32.22 -33.83
N ALA A 40 11.98 -32.18 -32.88
CA ALA A 40 10.88 -31.22 -32.88
C ALA A 40 11.42 -29.78 -32.84
N SER A 41 11.26 -29.03 -33.93
CA SER A 41 11.62 -27.62 -34.00
C SER A 41 10.62 -26.80 -33.19
N GLY A 42 11.05 -26.26 -32.05
CA GLY A 42 10.30 -25.27 -31.29
C GLY A 42 10.01 -24.02 -32.13
N VAL A 43 8.89 -23.35 -31.83
CA VAL A 43 8.50 -22.07 -32.43
C VAL A 43 9.66 -21.07 -32.30
N SER A 44 10.06 -20.44 -33.41
CA SER A 44 11.13 -19.43 -33.40
C SER A 44 10.80 -18.31 -32.39
N PRO A 45 11.73 -17.89 -31.52
CA PRO A 45 11.54 -16.76 -30.59
C PRO A 45 11.05 -15.49 -31.28
N GLU A 46 11.40 -15.29 -32.55
CA GLU A 46 10.95 -14.18 -33.37
C GLU A 46 9.44 -14.24 -33.69
N LEU A 47 8.90 -15.43 -33.97
CA LEU A 47 7.47 -15.62 -34.21
C LEU A 47 6.66 -15.38 -32.93
N GLU A 48 7.20 -15.76 -31.78
CA GLU A 48 6.57 -15.55 -30.48
C GLU A 48 6.58 -14.06 -30.07
N SER A 49 7.68 -13.37 -30.33
CA SER A 49 7.80 -11.92 -30.16
C SER A 49 6.76 -11.17 -31.01
N LEU A 50 6.62 -11.53 -32.29
CA LEU A 50 5.65 -10.90 -33.19
C LEU A 50 4.20 -11.22 -32.78
N ARG A 51 3.91 -12.42 -32.27
CA ARG A 51 2.58 -12.78 -31.72
C ARG A 51 2.24 -11.93 -30.50
N THR A 52 3.18 -11.78 -29.57
CA THR A 52 3.02 -10.92 -28.39
C THR A 52 2.82 -9.46 -28.78
N GLU A 53 3.52 -8.97 -29.81
CA GLU A 53 3.32 -7.62 -30.34
C GLU A 53 1.93 -7.44 -30.99
N ASN A 54 1.45 -8.44 -31.74
CA ASN A 54 0.11 -8.44 -32.34
C ASN A 54 -0.99 -8.39 -31.28
N GLU A 55 -0.83 -9.15 -30.20
CA GLU A 55 -1.74 -9.16 -29.07
C GLU A 55 -1.79 -7.78 -28.37
N LYS A 56 -0.63 -7.17 -28.12
CA LYS A 56 -0.54 -5.81 -27.57
C LYS A 56 -1.21 -4.77 -28.47
N LEU A 57 -1.06 -4.86 -29.79
CA LEU A 57 -1.72 -3.95 -30.73
C LEU A 57 -3.24 -4.14 -30.75
N ARG A 58 -3.73 -5.38 -30.70
CA ARG A 58 -5.17 -5.71 -30.61
C ARG A 58 -5.77 -5.20 -29.30
N TYR A 59 -5.05 -5.30 -28.20
CA TYR A 59 -5.46 -4.75 -26.92
C TYR A 59 -5.57 -3.21 -26.97
N ARG A 60 -4.59 -2.52 -27.58
CA ARG A 60 -4.67 -1.06 -27.81
C ARG A 60 -5.84 -0.68 -28.73
N LEU A 61 -6.12 -1.46 -29.77
CA LEU A 61 -7.26 -1.24 -30.66
C LEU A 61 -8.60 -1.31 -29.89
N LEU A 62 -8.75 -2.26 -28.98
CA LEU A 62 -9.94 -2.38 -28.13
C LEU A 62 -10.16 -1.12 -27.29
N HIS A 63 -9.09 -0.56 -26.71
CA HIS A 63 -9.16 0.67 -25.93
C HIS A 63 -9.45 1.91 -26.77
N LEU A 64 -8.87 2.01 -27.97
CA LEU A 64 -9.20 3.10 -28.91
C LEU A 64 -10.67 3.05 -29.34
N ARG A 65 -11.24 1.86 -29.58
CA ARG A 65 -12.68 1.69 -29.88
C ARG A 65 -13.55 2.16 -28.72
N ARG A 66 -13.19 1.77 -27.49
CA ARG A 66 -13.90 2.21 -26.27
C ARG A 66 -13.81 3.73 -26.05
N GLY A 67 -12.63 4.31 -26.27
CA GLY A 67 -12.41 5.75 -26.18
C GLY A 67 -13.21 6.53 -27.22
N LEU A 68 -13.22 6.07 -28.48
CA LEU A 68 -14.01 6.69 -29.55
C LEU A 68 -15.51 6.63 -29.24
N GLN A 69 -15.99 5.49 -28.74
CA GLN A 69 -17.40 5.32 -28.34
C GLN A 69 -17.79 6.26 -27.18
N ALA A 70 -16.90 6.47 -26.22
CA ALA A 70 -17.12 7.39 -25.11
C ALA A 70 -17.17 8.86 -25.59
N GLU A 71 -16.26 9.28 -26.46
CA GLU A 71 -16.24 10.63 -27.02
C GLU A 71 -17.46 10.94 -27.89
N LEU A 72 -17.87 9.98 -28.75
CA LEU A 72 -19.10 10.12 -29.54
C LEU A 72 -20.34 10.23 -28.64
N GLY A 73 -20.39 9.49 -27.53
CA GLY A 73 -21.45 9.59 -26.53
C GLY A 73 -21.48 10.95 -25.82
N LEU A 74 -20.32 11.58 -25.59
CA LEU A 74 -20.21 12.93 -25.03
C LEU A 74 -20.66 14.00 -26.03
N GLU A 75 -20.29 13.87 -27.31
CA GLU A 75 -20.73 14.76 -28.38
C GLU A 75 -22.27 14.71 -28.56
N GLU A 76 -22.88 13.52 -28.53
CA GLU A 76 -24.34 13.36 -28.55
C GLU A 76 -25.03 13.97 -27.33
N ALA A 77 -24.45 13.82 -26.13
CA ALA A 77 -24.99 14.39 -24.90
C ALA A 77 -24.92 15.92 -24.89
N GLN A 78 -23.85 16.50 -25.47
CA GLN A 78 -23.70 17.95 -25.62
C GLN A 78 -24.64 18.51 -26.70
N GLY A 79 -24.86 17.77 -27.79
CA GLY A 79 -25.86 18.10 -28.82
C GLY A 79 -27.29 18.17 -28.27
N LYS A 80 -27.69 17.19 -27.44
CA LYS A 80 -28.99 17.19 -26.76
C LYS A 80 -29.16 18.34 -25.76
N LYS A 81 -28.11 18.73 -25.03
CA LYS A 81 -28.13 19.89 -24.12
C LYS A 81 -28.26 21.24 -24.84
N ARG A 82 -27.74 21.37 -26.08
CA ARG A 82 -27.92 22.58 -26.90
C ARG A 82 -29.32 22.72 -27.47
N GLN A 83 -30.00 21.62 -27.85
CA GLN A 83 -31.39 21.67 -28.30
C GLN A 83 -32.39 22.05 -27.20
N VAL A 84 -32.15 21.63 -25.95
CA VAL A 84 -33.05 21.94 -24.82
C VAL A 84 -32.98 23.41 -24.38
N LYS A 85 -31.87 24.12 -24.62
CA LYS A 85 -31.71 25.55 -24.26
C LYS A 85 -32.31 26.54 -25.27
N CYS A 86 -32.75 26.11 -26.44
CA CYS A 86 -33.22 27.02 -27.50
C CYS A 86 -34.75 27.13 -27.61
N GLY A 87 -35.52 26.52 -26.68
CA GLY A 87 -36.98 26.57 -26.71
C GLY A 87 -37.58 26.74 -25.33
N LYS A 88 -37.67 28.00 -24.84
CA LYS A 88 -38.79 28.56 -24.04
C LYS A 88 -38.45 29.93 -23.43
N ALA A 89 -39.23 30.93 -23.81
CA ALA A 89 -39.64 32.12 -23.05
C ALA A 89 -41.19 32.23 -23.21
N PRO A 90 -41.97 33.10 -22.54
CA PRO A 90 -41.80 34.02 -21.37
C PRO A 90 -42.81 33.64 -20.22
N GLU A 91 -43.08 34.35 -19.11
CA GLU A 91 -43.81 35.64 -18.92
C GLU A 91 -43.86 36.12 -17.44
N LYS A 92 -44.06 37.44 -17.27
CA LYS A 92 -44.32 38.18 -16.01
C LYS A 92 -45.79 38.09 -15.61
N ASN A 93 -46.09 38.13 -14.30
CA ASN A 93 -47.28 38.85 -13.81
C ASN A 93 -47.18 39.30 -12.34
N ILE A 94 -47.82 40.43 -12.07
CA ILE A 94 -47.84 41.25 -10.86
C ILE A 94 -49.15 40.99 -10.10
N SER A 95 -49.13 40.91 -8.77
CA SER A 95 -50.16 41.51 -7.90
C SER A 95 -49.76 41.49 -6.42
N SER A 96 -49.88 42.68 -5.81
CA SER A 96 -49.76 43.04 -4.40
C SER A 96 -51.02 42.70 -3.59
N GLU A 97 -50.88 42.41 -2.28
CA GLU A 97 -51.59 43.14 -1.21
C GLU A 97 -51.09 42.77 0.20
N GLN A 98 -51.32 43.70 1.13
CA GLN A 98 -50.64 43.97 2.40
C GLN A 98 -51.28 43.27 3.61
N GLN A 99 -50.51 43.05 4.71
CA GLN A 99 -50.72 43.73 6.01
C GLN A 99 -49.79 43.21 7.14
N THR A 100 -48.85 44.09 7.52
CA THR A 100 -48.48 44.56 8.87
C THR A 100 -48.46 43.66 10.13
N ASN A 101 -47.28 43.69 10.76
CA ASN A 101 -46.97 44.09 12.16
C ASN A 101 -46.55 43.04 13.23
N ASN A 102 -45.28 43.21 13.63
CA ASN A 102 -44.72 43.35 14.99
C ASN A 102 -44.31 42.13 15.84
N ARG A 103 -42.97 42.04 16.07
CA ARG A 103 -42.20 42.01 17.35
C ARG A 103 -42.70 41.06 18.47
N ALA A 104 -41.88 40.31 19.20
CA ALA A 104 -40.50 40.53 19.65
C ALA A 104 -39.85 39.24 20.22
N ASP A 105 -38.52 39.32 20.37
CA ASP A 105 -37.59 38.40 21.02
C ASP A 105 -37.96 37.92 22.43
N LYS A 106 -37.46 36.74 22.81
CA LYS A 106 -37.05 36.47 24.21
C LYS A 106 -35.87 35.49 24.32
N LYS A 107 -34.83 35.98 25.00
CA LYS A 107 -33.59 35.32 25.44
C LYS A 107 -33.83 34.28 26.54
N VAL A 108 -32.87 33.34 26.65
CA VAL A 108 -32.72 32.33 27.70
C VAL A 108 -31.54 32.69 28.63
N GLN A 109 -31.73 32.59 29.94
CA GLN A 109 -30.67 32.41 30.97
C GLN A 109 -31.23 31.54 32.13
N VAL A 110 -30.64 30.37 32.40
CA VAL A 110 -29.67 30.00 33.47
C VAL A 110 -30.26 29.88 34.89
N ALA A 111 -30.15 28.69 35.50
CA ALA A 111 -29.44 28.41 36.78
C ALA A 111 -29.72 26.99 37.35
N ASN A 112 -28.65 26.30 37.78
CA ASN A 112 -28.64 25.14 38.72
C ASN A 112 -28.80 25.64 40.19
N PRO A 113 -29.03 24.77 41.19
CA PRO A 113 -27.89 24.23 41.96
C PRO A 113 -28.04 22.80 42.55
N ASP A 114 -26.87 22.32 42.98
CA ASP A 114 -26.42 21.14 43.73
C ASP A 114 -27.32 20.48 44.79
N THR A 115 -27.15 19.16 45.01
CA THR A 115 -26.55 18.55 46.24
C THR A 115 -26.61 17.00 46.27
N LYS A 116 -25.52 16.35 46.70
CA LYS A 116 -25.38 14.98 47.27
C LYS A 116 -25.17 15.14 48.81
N PRO A 117 -25.28 14.14 49.75
CA PRO A 117 -24.71 12.77 49.67
C PRO A 117 -25.30 11.63 50.59
N GLY A 118 -24.72 10.41 50.50
CA GLY A 118 -24.63 9.36 51.58
C GLY A 118 -25.88 8.48 51.88
N ASP A 119 -25.84 7.22 52.36
CA ASP A 119 -24.81 6.39 53.01
C ASP A 119 -25.24 4.87 53.08
N LYS A 120 -24.22 3.98 53.15
CA LYS A 120 -24.04 2.57 53.65
C LYS A 120 -25.20 1.55 53.94
N ASN A 121 -25.01 0.28 53.50
CA ASN A 121 -24.59 -0.93 54.28
C ASN A 121 -24.85 -2.26 53.48
N LYS A 122 -23.86 -3.15 53.21
CA LYS A 122 -23.44 -4.41 53.93
C LYS A 122 -24.61 -5.32 54.33
N LYS A 123 -24.65 -6.67 54.22
CA LYS A 123 -23.77 -7.85 54.00
C LYS A 123 -24.80 -9.04 53.90
N GLU A 124 -24.67 -10.16 53.18
CA GLU A 124 -23.86 -11.37 53.49
C GLU A 124 -24.33 -12.59 52.63
N LYS A 125 -23.38 -13.44 52.18
CA LYS A 125 -23.41 -14.93 51.91
C LYS A 125 -24.45 -15.49 50.92
N LYS A 126 -24.20 -16.51 50.08
CA LYS A 126 -23.30 -17.68 50.14
C LYS A 126 -23.16 -18.33 48.73
N GLN A 127 -22.17 -19.21 48.62
CA GLN A 127 -21.73 -19.99 47.45
C GLN A 127 -22.83 -20.74 46.67
N ASP A 128 -22.70 -20.79 45.34
CA ASP A 128 -22.70 -22.09 44.64
C ASP A 128 -21.82 -22.04 43.37
N LYS A 129 -21.04 -23.09 43.16
CA LYS A 129 -20.20 -23.33 41.98
C LYS A 129 -21.00 -24.22 41.03
N GLY A 130 -21.44 -23.67 39.90
CA GLY A 130 -22.07 -24.43 38.82
C GLY A 130 -21.59 -23.94 37.47
N GLN A 131 -21.24 -24.88 36.59
CA GLN A 131 -20.67 -24.70 35.25
C GLN A 131 -21.45 -23.68 34.39
N GLY A 132 -20.79 -22.62 33.97
CA GLY A 132 -21.33 -21.65 33.00
C GLY A 132 -21.07 -22.11 31.58
N ASN A 133 -22.04 -22.79 30.97
CA ASN A 133 -22.18 -22.82 29.52
C ASN A 133 -22.27 -21.37 29.01
N GLY A 134 -21.36 -20.99 28.11
CA GLY A 134 -21.45 -19.71 27.40
C GLY A 134 -22.75 -19.68 26.59
N ALA A 135 -23.74 -18.96 27.10
CA ALA A 135 -24.99 -18.73 26.41
C ALA A 135 -24.72 -17.91 25.13
N VAL A 136 -24.90 -18.56 23.98
CA VAL A 136 -25.01 -17.90 22.67
C VAL A 136 -26.17 -16.89 22.77
N LYS A 137 -25.91 -15.61 22.54
CA LYS A 137 -26.97 -14.59 22.46
C LYS A 137 -27.99 -15.01 21.39
N GLU A 138 -29.28 -14.89 21.71
CA GLU A 138 -30.41 -15.33 20.89
C GLU A 138 -30.23 -15.05 19.39
N GLN A 139 -30.41 -16.11 18.61
CA GLN A 139 -30.42 -16.10 17.15
C GLN A 139 -31.60 -15.24 16.67
N LYS A 140 -31.31 -14.03 16.16
CA LYS A 140 -32.35 -13.17 15.56
C LYS A 140 -32.96 -13.86 14.35
N SER A 141 -34.28 -13.81 14.22
CA SER A 141 -34.98 -14.31 13.04
C SER A 141 -34.47 -13.62 11.77
N LEU A 142 -34.31 -14.40 10.69
CA LEU A 142 -33.90 -13.88 9.39
C LEU A 142 -34.86 -12.76 8.93
N PRO A 143 -34.36 -11.66 8.34
CA PRO A 143 -35.21 -10.60 7.83
C PRO A 143 -36.22 -11.10 6.78
N GLY A 144 -37.44 -10.56 6.79
CA GLY A 144 -38.53 -11.03 5.90
C GLY A 144 -38.21 -10.96 4.41
N TYR A 145 -37.33 -10.05 3.98
CA TYR A 145 -36.90 -9.94 2.58
C TYR A 145 -36.11 -11.16 2.07
N VAL A 146 -35.51 -11.96 2.96
CA VAL A 146 -34.70 -13.12 2.57
C VAL A 146 -35.56 -14.17 1.89
N ALA A 147 -36.77 -14.42 2.40
CA ALA A 147 -37.70 -15.39 1.83
C ALA A 147 -38.18 -14.97 0.43
N GLU A 148 -38.54 -13.69 0.26
CA GLU A 148 -38.94 -13.13 -1.03
C GLU A 148 -37.80 -13.20 -2.06
N ARG A 149 -36.58 -12.83 -1.64
CA ARG A 149 -35.37 -12.87 -2.48
C ARG A 149 -35.05 -14.28 -2.96
N LEU A 150 -35.15 -15.27 -2.07
CA LEU A 150 -34.91 -16.68 -2.40
C LEU A 150 -35.98 -17.24 -3.34
N SER A 151 -37.26 -16.96 -3.10
CA SER A 151 -38.36 -17.40 -3.97
C SER A 151 -38.16 -16.90 -5.42
N LEU A 152 -37.82 -15.61 -5.57
CA LEU A 152 -37.51 -15.03 -6.88
C LEU A 152 -36.27 -15.66 -7.52
N TYR A 153 -35.23 -15.97 -6.75
CA TYR A 153 -34.04 -16.64 -7.27
C TYR A 153 -34.35 -18.05 -7.80
N GLU A 154 -35.14 -18.84 -7.05
CA GLU A 154 -35.52 -20.21 -7.46
C GLU A 154 -36.39 -20.24 -8.73
N GLU A 155 -37.21 -19.21 -8.96
CA GLU A 155 -37.92 -19.03 -10.23
C GLU A 155 -36.94 -18.80 -11.39
N LEU A 156 -36.03 -17.82 -11.25
CA LEU A 156 -35.03 -17.48 -12.27
C LEU A 156 -34.04 -18.62 -12.52
N LYS A 157 -33.69 -19.39 -11.48
CA LYS A 157 -32.81 -20.56 -11.57
C LYS A 157 -33.41 -21.65 -12.43
N ARG A 158 -34.69 -21.96 -12.25
CA ARG A 158 -35.41 -22.93 -13.09
C ARG A 158 -35.44 -22.51 -14.56
N GLU A 159 -35.66 -21.23 -14.83
CA GLU A 159 -35.62 -20.69 -16.21
C GLU A 159 -34.22 -20.81 -16.82
N SER A 160 -33.18 -20.45 -16.06
CA SER A 160 -31.79 -20.53 -16.50
C SER A 160 -31.36 -21.98 -16.76
N ASP A 161 -31.73 -22.91 -15.88
CA ASP A 161 -31.39 -24.33 -16.02
C ASP A 161 -32.08 -24.96 -17.23
N ALA A 162 -33.34 -24.60 -17.50
CA ALA A 162 -34.03 -25.04 -18.71
C ALA A 162 -33.32 -24.54 -19.98
N LEU A 163 -32.82 -23.30 -19.97
CA LEU A 163 -32.06 -22.73 -21.08
C LEU A 163 -30.69 -23.42 -21.26
N LEU A 164 -29.98 -23.70 -20.17
CA LEU A 164 -28.71 -24.43 -20.20
C LEU A 164 -28.91 -25.87 -20.69
N ALA A 165 -29.94 -26.57 -20.22
CA ALA A 165 -30.28 -27.91 -20.69
C ALA A 165 -30.58 -27.93 -22.20
N LYS A 166 -31.27 -26.90 -22.71
CA LYS A 166 -31.51 -26.74 -24.16
C LYS A 166 -30.22 -26.54 -24.95
N ARG A 167 -29.25 -25.80 -24.41
CA ARG A 167 -27.93 -25.61 -25.05
C ARG A 167 -27.10 -26.90 -25.02
N ALA A 168 -27.10 -27.59 -23.89
CA ALA A 168 -26.43 -28.88 -23.70
C ALA A 168 -26.96 -29.97 -24.66
N ALA A 169 -28.25 -29.94 -24.99
CA ALA A 169 -28.87 -30.87 -25.93
C ALA A 169 -28.31 -30.81 -27.37
N ALA A 170 -27.56 -29.76 -27.73
CA ALA A 170 -26.89 -29.67 -29.03
C ALA A 170 -25.69 -30.64 -29.18
N ASP A 171 -25.24 -31.26 -28.08
CA ASP A 171 -24.17 -32.27 -27.99
C ASP A 171 -22.91 -31.94 -28.82
N LYS A 172 -22.55 -30.65 -28.87
CA LYS A 172 -21.42 -30.17 -29.66
C LYS A 172 -20.10 -30.59 -28.99
N PRO A 173 -19.18 -31.27 -29.70
CA PRO A 173 -17.88 -31.62 -29.14
C PRO A 173 -17.04 -30.36 -28.92
N VAL A 174 -16.22 -30.40 -27.86
CA VAL A 174 -15.29 -29.34 -27.47
C VAL A 174 -13.91 -29.95 -27.23
N ALA A 175 -12.88 -29.34 -27.79
CA ALA A 175 -11.49 -29.69 -27.52
C ALA A 175 -10.93 -28.82 -26.38
N VAL A 176 -10.38 -29.46 -25.35
CA VAL A 176 -9.81 -28.78 -24.18
C VAL A 176 -8.32 -29.02 -24.12
N GLU A 177 -7.52 -27.97 -24.28
CA GLU A 177 -6.05 -28.03 -24.18
C GLU A 177 -5.61 -27.84 -22.73
N LEU A 178 -4.83 -28.77 -22.21
CA LEU A 178 -4.24 -28.73 -20.86
C LEU A 178 -2.84 -28.10 -20.88
N PRO A 179 -2.29 -27.67 -19.72
CA PRO A 179 -1.00 -26.99 -19.67
C PRO A 179 0.20 -27.86 -20.10
N ASP A 180 0.04 -29.18 -20.12
CA ASP A 180 1.05 -30.14 -20.58
C ASP A 180 0.99 -30.37 -22.12
N GLY A 181 0.17 -29.61 -22.83
CA GLY A 181 -0.03 -29.70 -24.28
C GLY A 181 -0.96 -30.85 -24.71
N ARG A 182 -1.53 -31.60 -23.77
CA ARG A 182 -2.52 -32.65 -24.11
C ARG A 182 -3.87 -32.03 -24.39
N THR A 183 -4.60 -32.62 -25.35
CA THR A 183 -5.98 -32.24 -25.65
C THR A 183 -6.94 -33.32 -25.14
N VAL A 184 -7.93 -32.91 -24.36
CA VAL A 184 -9.01 -33.78 -23.85
C VAL A 184 -10.32 -33.43 -24.56
N ALA A 185 -11.10 -34.45 -24.92
CA ALA A 185 -12.41 -34.25 -25.52
C ALA A 185 -13.48 -33.99 -24.45
N GLY A 186 -14.31 -32.98 -24.68
CA GLY A 186 -15.47 -32.63 -23.86
C GLY A 186 -16.71 -32.32 -24.71
N LYS A 187 -17.78 -31.91 -24.03
CA LYS A 187 -19.07 -31.54 -24.63
C LYS A 187 -19.45 -30.13 -24.19
N ALA A 188 -19.78 -29.27 -25.15
CA ALA A 188 -20.19 -27.90 -24.88
C ALA A 188 -21.43 -27.86 -23.96
N TRP A 189 -21.43 -26.95 -23.00
CA TRP A 189 -22.50 -26.77 -22.01
C TRP A 189 -22.74 -27.96 -21.08
N VAL A 190 -21.87 -28.98 -21.12
CA VAL A 190 -21.95 -30.19 -20.28
C VAL A 190 -20.68 -30.40 -19.48
N THR A 191 -19.52 -30.44 -20.15
CA THR A 191 -18.23 -30.68 -19.51
C THR A 191 -17.82 -29.47 -18.67
N THR A 192 -17.44 -29.68 -17.42
CA THR A 192 -16.94 -28.63 -16.52
C THR A 192 -15.45 -28.81 -16.21
N PRO A 193 -14.73 -27.73 -15.87
CA PRO A 193 -13.36 -27.83 -15.36
C PRO A 193 -13.21 -28.80 -14.18
N TYR A 194 -14.21 -28.87 -13.29
CA TYR A 194 -14.19 -29.79 -12.16
C TYR A 194 -14.22 -31.26 -12.59
N GLN A 195 -15.07 -31.62 -13.57
CA GLN A 195 -15.14 -32.98 -14.09
C GLN A 195 -13.79 -33.39 -14.68
N LEU A 196 -13.18 -32.52 -15.48
CA LEU A 196 -11.85 -32.77 -16.05
C LEU A 196 -10.78 -32.89 -14.96
N ALA A 197 -10.85 -32.08 -13.90
CA ALA A 197 -9.94 -32.23 -12.76
C ALA A 197 -10.10 -33.58 -12.05
N CYS A 198 -11.32 -34.07 -11.87
CA CYS A 198 -11.60 -35.40 -11.31
C CYS A 198 -11.02 -36.52 -12.20
N ASP A 199 -11.19 -36.40 -13.53
CA ASP A 199 -10.70 -37.37 -14.50
C ASP A 199 -9.16 -37.44 -14.50
N ILE A 200 -8.48 -36.32 -14.24
CA ILE A 200 -7.02 -36.27 -14.07
C ILE A 200 -6.61 -36.92 -12.74
N SER A 201 -7.13 -36.42 -11.62
CA SER A 201 -6.97 -37.06 -10.30
C SER A 201 -7.89 -36.44 -9.25
N GLN A 202 -8.39 -37.28 -8.33
CA GLN A 202 -9.19 -36.79 -7.20
C GLN A 202 -8.43 -35.76 -6.34
N GLY A 203 -7.12 -35.95 -6.16
CA GLY A 203 -6.27 -35.01 -5.40
C GLY A 203 -6.16 -33.62 -6.04
N LEU A 204 -6.17 -33.54 -7.38
CA LEU A 204 -6.23 -32.26 -8.08
C LEU A 204 -7.60 -31.59 -7.88
N ALA A 205 -8.69 -32.33 -8.08
CA ALA A 205 -10.05 -31.82 -7.90
C ALA A 205 -10.32 -31.32 -6.47
N ASP A 206 -9.84 -32.06 -5.46
CA ASP A 206 -10.02 -31.72 -4.05
C ASP A 206 -9.24 -30.46 -3.65
N ASN A 207 -8.09 -30.20 -4.29
CA ASN A 207 -7.25 -29.02 -4.02
C ASN A 207 -7.50 -27.85 -4.97
N ALA A 208 -8.24 -28.04 -6.06
CA ALA A 208 -8.59 -26.99 -7.01
C ALA A 208 -9.42 -25.89 -6.32
N VAL A 209 -9.04 -24.64 -6.52
CA VAL A 209 -9.76 -23.46 -6.01
C VAL A 209 -10.63 -22.88 -7.11
N ILE A 210 -10.04 -22.66 -8.29
CA ILE A 210 -10.69 -22.08 -9.45
C ILE A 210 -10.05 -22.62 -10.74
N SER A 211 -10.59 -22.29 -11.91
CA SER A 211 -9.95 -22.56 -13.20
C SER A 211 -9.72 -21.29 -14.01
N ARG A 212 -8.80 -21.35 -14.97
CA ARG A 212 -8.59 -20.33 -16.00
C ARG A 212 -8.89 -20.95 -17.36
N VAL A 213 -9.82 -20.36 -18.11
CA VAL A 213 -10.29 -20.81 -19.41
C VAL A 213 -10.00 -19.72 -20.43
N ASN A 214 -9.16 -20.01 -21.43
CA ASN A 214 -8.70 -19.01 -22.42
C ASN A 214 -8.13 -17.72 -21.81
N GLY A 215 -7.41 -17.84 -20.69
CA GLY A 215 -6.84 -16.70 -19.96
C GLY A 215 -7.79 -16.00 -18.99
N GLU A 216 -9.09 -16.34 -18.95
CA GLU A 216 -10.07 -15.74 -18.04
C GLU A 216 -10.40 -16.66 -16.87
N LEU A 217 -10.58 -16.11 -15.66
CA LEU A 217 -10.98 -16.90 -14.49
C LEU A 217 -12.41 -17.43 -14.64
N TRP A 218 -12.60 -18.69 -14.28
CA TRP A 218 -13.80 -19.47 -14.60
C TRP A 218 -14.17 -20.42 -13.46
N ASP A 219 -15.45 -20.41 -13.04
CA ASP A 219 -15.94 -21.28 -11.98
C ASP A 219 -15.76 -22.76 -12.33
N LEU A 220 -15.33 -23.57 -11.36
CA LEU A 220 -15.04 -24.99 -11.59
C LEU A 220 -16.28 -25.79 -12.05
N ASP A 221 -17.48 -25.37 -11.64
CA ASP A 221 -18.74 -25.99 -12.03
C ASP A 221 -19.40 -25.34 -13.25
N ARG A 222 -18.83 -24.26 -13.80
CA ARG A 222 -19.39 -23.60 -14.98
C ARG A 222 -19.02 -24.42 -16.23
N PRO A 223 -20.01 -24.89 -17.01
CA PRO A 223 -19.72 -25.66 -18.21
C PRO A 223 -18.92 -24.90 -19.26
N LEU A 224 -18.05 -25.61 -19.98
CA LEU A 224 -17.28 -25.07 -21.08
C LEU A 224 -18.18 -24.84 -22.30
N GLU A 225 -18.05 -23.69 -22.94
CA GLU A 225 -18.97 -23.26 -24.00
C GLU A 225 -18.46 -23.60 -25.41
N GLN A 226 -17.14 -23.71 -25.58
CA GLN A 226 -16.43 -23.91 -26.83
C GLN A 226 -15.01 -24.41 -26.57
N ASP A 227 -14.26 -24.70 -27.64
CA ASP A 227 -12.84 -25.06 -27.58
C ASP A 227 -12.05 -24.05 -26.77
N CYS A 228 -11.19 -24.55 -25.87
CA CYS A 228 -10.48 -23.69 -24.93
C CYS A 228 -9.20 -24.31 -24.40
N SER A 229 -8.29 -23.46 -23.95
CA SER A 229 -7.25 -23.85 -22.99
C SER A 229 -7.81 -23.84 -21.57
N LEU A 230 -7.41 -24.82 -20.76
CA LEU A 230 -7.84 -24.97 -19.37
C LEU A 230 -6.63 -25.12 -18.44
N GLU A 231 -6.60 -24.30 -17.40
CA GLU A 231 -5.65 -24.39 -16.30
C GLU A 231 -6.43 -24.51 -14.97
N ILE A 232 -6.03 -25.44 -14.10
CA ILE A 232 -6.62 -25.62 -12.78
C ILE A 232 -5.71 -24.94 -11.75
N LEU A 233 -6.24 -23.90 -11.08
CA LEU A 233 -5.49 -23.11 -10.12
C LEU A 233 -5.76 -23.60 -8.69
N ARG A 234 -4.70 -23.73 -7.90
CA ARG A 234 -4.76 -24.07 -6.47
C ARG A 234 -4.42 -22.84 -5.65
N PHE A 235 -4.48 -22.95 -4.32
CA PHE A 235 -4.30 -21.82 -3.40
C PHE A 235 -2.88 -21.18 -3.43
N ASP A 236 -1.90 -21.81 -4.09
CA ASP A 236 -0.55 -21.27 -4.31
C ASP A 236 -0.50 -20.15 -5.37
N ASP A 237 -1.54 -20.00 -6.19
CA ASP A 237 -1.66 -18.96 -7.21
C ASP A 237 -2.38 -17.68 -6.67
N GLU A 238 -1.91 -16.50 -7.05
CA GLU A 238 -2.44 -15.21 -6.56
C GLU A 238 -3.91 -14.97 -6.97
N ASP A 239 -4.30 -15.34 -8.19
CA ASP A 239 -5.69 -15.20 -8.65
C ASP A 239 -6.61 -16.15 -7.89
N ALA A 240 -6.13 -17.38 -7.62
CA ALA A 240 -6.85 -18.34 -6.81
C ALA A 240 -7.03 -17.86 -5.37
N GLN A 241 -6.01 -17.26 -4.75
CA GLN A 241 -6.13 -16.67 -3.41
C GLN A 241 -7.18 -15.55 -3.38
N ALA A 242 -7.18 -14.67 -4.40
CA ALA A 242 -8.16 -13.61 -4.50
C ALA A 242 -9.60 -14.16 -4.59
N VAL A 243 -9.84 -15.18 -5.43
CA VAL A 243 -11.15 -15.85 -5.54
C VAL A 243 -11.56 -16.55 -4.24
N TYR A 244 -10.59 -17.19 -3.57
CA TYR A 244 -10.79 -17.88 -2.31
C TYR A 244 -11.22 -16.91 -1.20
N TRP A 245 -10.53 -15.79 -1.05
CA TRP A 245 -10.86 -14.75 -0.09
C TRP A 245 -12.15 -14.02 -0.46
N HIS A 246 -12.43 -13.83 -1.76
CA HIS A 246 -13.70 -13.26 -2.20
C HIS A 246 -14.89 -14.15 -1.80
N SER A 247 -14.76 -15.47 -1.97
CA SER A 247 -15.75 -16.44 -1.50
C SER A 247 -15.90 -16.44 0.02
N SER A 248 -14.79 -16.22 0.74
CA SER A 248 -14.80 -16.07 2.19
C SER A 248 -15.51 -14.79 2.65
N ALA A 249 -15.42 -13.71 1.87
CA ALA A 249 -16.18 -12.50 2.10
C ALA A 249 -17.68 -12.76 2.04
N HIS A 250 -18.17 -13.57 1.09
CA HIS A 250 -19.60 -13.93 1.03
C HIS A 250 -20.07 -14.70 2.27
N ILE A 251 -19.26 -15.63 2.79
CA ILE A 251 -19.55 -16.33 4.05
C ILE A 251 -19.68 -15.34 5.21
N LEU A 252 -18.77 -14.36 5.28
CA LEU A 252 -18.86 -13.28 6.28
C LEU A 252 -20.09 -12.39 6.06
N GLY A 253 -20.43 -12.08 4.81
CA GLY A 253 -21.61 -11.30 4.45
C GLY A 253 -22.90 -11.96 4.93
N GLU A 254 -23.04 -13.28 4.75
CA GLU A 254 -24.17 -14.05 5.28
C GLU A 254 -24.23 -13.98 6.80
N ALA A 255 -23.09 -14.21 7.48
CA ALA A 255 -23.01 -14.11 8.93
C ALA A 255 -23.38 -12.70 9.44
N MET A 256 -22.97 -11.64 8.72
CA MET A 256 -23.29 -10.25 9.06
C MET A 256 -24.77 -9.92 8.82
N GLU A 257 -25.36 -10.39 7.71
CA GLU A 257 -26.80 -10.23 7.41
C GLU A 257 -27.63 -10.91 8.50
N HIS A 258 -27.24 -12.11 8.95
CA HIS A 258 -27.90 -12.85 10.01
C HIS A 258 -27.72 -12.21 11.41
N PHE A 259 -26.51 -11.80 11.77
CA PHE A 259 -26.20 -11.29 13.11
C PHE A 259 -26.69 -9.85 13.33
N TYR A 260 -26.45 -8.97 12.36
CA TYR A 260 -26.73 -7.55 12.51
C TYR A 260 -28.00 -7.09 11.79
N GLY A 261 -28.42 -7.78 10.72
CA GLY A 261 -29.57 -7.38 9.89
C GLY A 261 -29.33 -6.11 9.06
N GLY A 262 -28.07 -5.73 8.85
CA GLY A 262 -27.70 -4.52 8.10
C GLY A 262 -27.75 -4.69 6.59
N CYS A 263 -27.57 -3.58 5.86
CA CYS A 263 -27.48 -3.60 4.40
C CYS A 263 -26.04 -3.84 3.95
N LEU A 264 -25.78 -5.02 3.39
CA LEU A 264 -24.49 -5.36 2.78
C LEU A 264 -24.14 -4.42 1.61
N CYS A 265 -22.88 -4.03 1.53
CA CYS A 265 -22.35 -3.08 0.54
C CYS A 265 -21.30 -3.77 -0.36
N TYR A 266 -20.01 -3.62 -0.02
CA TYR A 266 -18.89 -4.15 -0.80
C TYR A 266 -18.13 -5.23 -0.01
N GLY A 267 -17.79 -6.34 -0.65
CA GLY A 267 -17.02 -7.44 -0.06
C GLY A 267 -15.86 -7.92 -0.93
N PRO A 268 -14.87 -7.08 -1.27
CA PRO A 268 -13.78 -7.48 -2.14
C PRO A 268 -12.70 -8.28 -1.38
N PRO A 269 -11.94 -9.14 -2.10
CA PRO A 269 -10.67 -9.62 -1.59
C PRO A 269 -9.68 -8.45 -1.50
N ILE A 270 -8.70 -8.59 -0.62
CA ILE A 270 -7.54 -7.71 -0.50
C ILE A 270 -6.27 -8.56 -0.44
N GLU A 271 -5.11 -7.90 -0.53
CA GLU A 271 -3.85 -8.57 -0.25
C GLU A 271 -3.89 -9.19 1.15
N ASN A 272 -3.68 -10.51 1.24
CA ASN A 272 -3.75 -11.28 2.49
C ASN A 272 -5.11 -11.25 3.21
N GLY A 273 -6.22 -11.33 2.48
CA GLY A 273 -7.54 -11.57 3.08
C GLY A 273 -8.69 -10.91 2.36
N PHE A 274 -9.69 -10.46 3.11
CA PHE A 274 -10.88 -9.79 2.59
C PHE A 274 -11.47 -8.84 3.63
N TYR A 275 -12.38 -7.98 3.19
CA TYR A 275 -13.28 -7.28 4.09
C TYR A 275 -14.71 -7.32 3.58
N TYR A 276 -15.66 -7.01 4.45
CA TYR A 276 -17.03 -6.75 4.05
C TYR A 276 -17.57 -5.48 4.72
N ASP A 277 -18.12 -4.58 3.90
CA ASP A 277 -18.78 -3.35 4.30
C ASP A 277 -20.28 -3.56 4.48
N MET A 278 -20.82 -3.06 5.58
CA MET A 278 -22.24 -3.10 5.88
C MET A 278 -22.69 -1.78 6.46
N PHE A 279 -23.83 -1.31 5.98
CA PHE A 279 -24.53 -0.20 6.59
C PHE A 279 -25.39 -0.69 7.75
N LEU A 280 -25.17 -0.11 8.92
CA LEU A 280 -26.00 -0.26 10.10
C LEU A 280 -26.69 1.08 10.37
N ASP A 281 -27.95 1.03 10.79
CA ASP A 281 -28.63 2.25 11.24
C ASP A 281 -27.84 2.90 12.39
N ALA A 282 -27.83 4.23 12.40
CA ALA A 282 -26.84 5.12 13.05
C ALA A 282 -26.63 4.96 14.57
N GLN A 283 -27.28 4.00 15.23
CA GLN A 283 -27.10 3.69 16.65
C GLN A 283 -26.38 2.35 16.92
N LYS A 284 -26.00 1.57 15.88
CA LYS A 284 -25.34 0.26 16.04
C LYS A 284 -23.95 0.26 15.39
N GLY A 285 -22.94 -0.15 16.14
CA GLY A 285 -21.57 -0.34 15.66
C GLY A 285 -21.10 -1.78 15.87
N VAL A 286 -20.02 -2.16 15.19
CA VAL A 286 -19.38 -3.46 15.36
C VAL A 286 -18.37 -3.39 16.52
N SER A 287 -18.39 -4.37 17.42
CA SER A 287 -17.41 -4.49 18.51
C SER A 287 -16.50 -5.70 18.31
N SER A 288 -15.22 -5.56 18.71
CA SER A 288 -14.26 -6.68 18.71
C SER A 288 -14.67 -7.86 19.61
N THR A 289 -15.52 -7.59 20.61
CA THR A 289 -16.10 -8.64 21.48
C THR A 289 -17.04 -9.58 20.74
N GLU A 290 -17.54 -9.19 19.57
CA GLU A 290 -18.53 -9.94 18.77
C GLU A 290 -17.85 -10.84 17.73
N PHE A 291 -16.52 -10.75 17.56
CA PHE A 291 -15.79 -11.52 16.54
C PHE A 291 -15.96 -13.03 16.74
N GLY A 292 -15.95 -13.52 17.98
CA GLY A 292 -16.15 -14.94 18.28
C GLY A 292 -17.54 -15.46 17.88
N ASP A 293 -18.57 -14.62 18.02
CA ASP A 293 -19.95 -14.96 17.63
C ASP A 293 -20.07 -15.03 16.10
N LEU A 294 -19.52 -14.03 15.39
CA LEU A 294 -19.48 -14.02 13.92
C LEU A 294 -18.67 -15.19 13.34
N GLU A 295 -17.52 -15.52 13.92
CA GLU A 295 -16.72 -16.69 13.52
C GLU A 295 -17.48 -17.99 13.73
N THR A 296 -18.31 -18.09 14.78
CA THR A 296 -19.15 -19.25 15.03
C THR A 296 -20.22 -19.42 13.95
N LEU A 297 -20.86 -18.31 13.53
CA LEU A 297 -21.79 -18.33 12.40
C LEU A 297 -21.10 -18.69 11.09
N CYS A 298 -19.93 -18.12 10.80
CA CYS A 298 -19.15 -18.48 9.60
C CYS A 298 -18.79 -19.97 9.58
N LYS A 299 -18.42 -20.55 10.74
CA LYS A 299 -18.16 -21.99 10.88
C LYS A 299 -19.40 -22.85 10.62
N ALA A 300 -20.59 -22.39 11.02
CA ALA A 300 -21.84 -23.07 10.71
C ALA A 300 -22.08 -23.11 9.19
N VAL A 301 -21.97 -21.96 8.51
CA VAL A 301 -22.10 -21.82 7.05
C VAL A 301 -21.09 -22.71 6.30
N VAL A 302 -19.83 -22.77 6.77
CA VAL A 302 -18.80 -23.65 6.21
C VAL A 302 -19.15 -25.13 6.38
N LYS A 303 -19.72 -25.52 7.52
CA LYS A 303 -20.10 -26.91 7.82
C LYS A 303 -21.25 -27.39 6.93
N GLU A 304 -22.16 -26.49 6.55
CA GLU A 304 -23.26 -26.76 5.63
C GLU A 304 -22.80 -27.06 4.20
N LYS A 305 -21.57 -26.68 3.82
CA LYS A 305 -21.03 -26.84 2.46
C LYS A 305 -21.96 -26.27 1.38
N GLN A 306 -22.53 -25.09 1.65
CA GLN A 306 -23.43 -24.42 0.74
C GLN A 306 -22.74 -24.19 -0.63
N PRO A 307 -23.36 -24.54 -1.75
CA PRO A 307 -22.81 -24.33 -3.08
C PRO A 307 -22.87 -22.85 -3.47
N PHE A 308 -21.89 -22.40 -4.26
CA PHE A 308 -21.95 -21.10 -4.92
C PHE A 308 -22.63 -21.22 -6.28
N GLU A 309 -23.84 -20.67 -6.40
CA GLU A 309 -24.66 -20.81 -7.60
C GLU A 309 -24.69 -19.50 -8.38
N ARG A 310 -24.06 -19.50 -9.55
CA ARG A 310 -24.01 -18.36 -10.48
C ARG A 310 -25.30 -18.24 -11.28
N LEU A 311 -25.82 -17.02 -11.40
CA LEU A 311 -26.90 -16.72 -12.35
C LEU A 311 -26.71 -15.35 -13.01
N GLU A 312 -27.09 -15.24 -14.29
CA GLU A 312 -27.10 -13.97 -15.01
C GLU A 312 -28.53 -13.43 -15.09
N ILE A 313 -28.78 -12.26 -14.47
CA ILE A 313 -30.12 -11.68 -14.30
C ILE A 313 -30.18 -10.30 -14.95
N SER A 314 -31.36 -9.93 -15.45
CA SER A 314 -31.62 -8.57 -15.93
C SER A 314 -31.49 -7.52 -14.81
N LYS A 315 -30.98 -6.33 -15.16
CA LYS A 315 -30.87 -5.20 -14.24
C LYS A 315 -32.21 -4.84 -13.59
N GLN A 316 -33.32 -4.93 -14.34
CA GLN A 316 -34.66 -4.60 -13.82
C GLN A 316 -35.13 -5.59 -12.75
N THR A 317 -34.90 -6.89 -12.96
CA THR A 317 -35.26 -7.92 -11.96
C THR A 317 -34.39 -7.78 -10.70
N LEU A 318 -33.11 -7.44 -10.85
CA LEU A 318 -32.21 -7.20 -9.72
C LEU A 318 -32.60 -5.98 -8.89
N LEU A 319 -33.05 -4.90 -9.54
CA LEU A 319 -33.58 -3.73 -8.82
C LEU A 319 -34.83 -4.05 -8.00
N LYS A 320 -35.68 -5.00 -8.47
CA LYS A 320 -36.81 -5.51 -7.69
C LYS A 320 -36.33 -6.38 -6.53
N MET A 321 -35.41 -7.31 -6.80
CA MET A 321 -34.84 -8.24 -5.81
C MET A 321 -34.15 -7.50 -4.65
N PHE A 322 -33.38 -6.46 -4.94
CA PHE A 322 -32.61 -5.70 -3.95
C PHE A 322 -33.28 -4.40 -3.51
N LYS A 323 -34.60 -4.24 -3.71
CA LYS A 323 -35.35 -3.03 -3.36
C LYS A 323 -35.15 -2.58 -1.90
N TYR A 324 -34.96 -3.54 -1.00
CA TYR A 324 -34.73 -3.28 0.43
C TYR A 324 -33.32 -2.71 0.72
N ASN A 325 -32.34 -2.92 -0.17
CA ASN A 325 -30.96 -2.50 0.00
C ASN A 325 -30.61 -1.35 -0.95
N LYS A 326 -30.67 -0.12 -0.44
CA LYS A 326 -30.38 1.10 -1.21
C LYS A 326 -28.99 1.10 -1.85
N PHE A 327 -28.00 0.45 -1.23
CA PHE A 327 -26.62 0.43 -1.71
C PHE A 327 -26.45 -0.50 -2.91
N LYS A 328 -27.05 -1.69 -2.88
CA LYS A 328 -27.08 -2.59 -4.04
C LYS A 328 -27.84 -1.96 -5.21
N CYS A 329 -28.95 -1.26 -4.94
CA CYS A 329 -29.66 -0.48 -5.96
C CYS A 329 -28.78 0.64 -6.56
N ARG A 330 -28.02 1.37 -5.72
CA ARG A 330 -27.09 2.41 -6.17
C ARG A 330 -25.99 1.82 -7.08
N ILE A 331 -25.38 0.70 -6.68
CA ILE A 331 -24.38 -0.03 -7.49
C ILE A 331 -24.96 -0.42 -8.86
N LEU A 332 -26.18 -0.99 -8.89
CA LEU A 332 -26.84 -1.37 -10.14
C LEU A 332 -27.04 -0.15 -11.05
N ASN A 333 -27.49 0.97 -10.51
CA ASN A 333 -27.78 2.16 -11.32
C ASN A 333 -26.52 2.84 -11.85
N GLU A 334 -25.47 2.93 -11.04
CA GLU A 334 -24.27 3.72 -11.36
C GLU A 334 -23.17 2.91 -12.05
N LYS A 335 -22.99 1.62 -11.70
CA LYS A 335 -21.84 0.82 -12.14
C LYS A 335 -22.17 -0.28 -13.14
N VAL A 336 -23.45 -0.66 -13.27
CA VAL A 336 -23.89 -1.67 -14.25
C VAL A 336 -24.46 -0.96 -15.48
N SER A 337 -23.64 -0.89 -16.53
CA SER A 337 -24.00 -0.34 -17.84
C SER A 337 -24.59 -1.38 -18.81
N THR A 338 -24.52 -2.65 -18.47
CA THR A 338 -25.05 -3.77 -19.28
C THR A 338 -26.52 -4.06 -18.95
N PRO A 339 -27.29 -4.65 -19.89
CA PRO A 339 -28.69 -5.06 -19.64
C PRO A 339 -28.82 -6.13 -18.56
N THR A 340 -27.84 -7.03 -18.46
CA THR A 340 -27.73 -8.12 -17.49
C THR A 340 -26.47 -7.98 -16.66
N THR A 341 -26.47 -8.57 -15.47
CA THR A 341 -25.27 -8.78 -14.65
C THR A 341 -25.44 -10.06 -13.85
N THR A 342 -24.34 -10.54 -13.29
CA THR A 342 -24.32 -11.78 -12.52
C THR A 342 -24.63 -11.57 -11.04
N VAL A 343 -25.23 -12.59 -10.45
CA VAL A 343 -25.37 -12.78 -9.01
C VAL A 343 -24.84 -14.15 -8.62
N TYR A 344 -24.45 -14.27 -7.36
CA TYR A 344 -24.13 -15.55 -6.75
C TYR A 344 -25.02 -15.77 -5.54
N ARG A 345 -25.60 -16.96 -5.46
CA ARG A 345 -26.25 -17.46 -4.25
C ARG A 345 -25.27 -18.35 -3.48
N CYS A 346 -25.24 -18.20 -2.18
CA CYS A 346 -24.56 -19.06 -1.22
C CYS A 346 -25.53 -19.28 -0.05
N GLY A 347 -26.19 -20.44 -0.02
CA GLY A 347 -27.27 -20.71 0.94
C GLY A 347 -28.38 -19.65 0.91
N PRO A 348 -28.67 -18.96 2.03
CA PRO A 348 -29.65 -17.89 2.08
C PRO A 348 -29.16 -16.55 1.51
N LEU A 349 -27.85 -16.35 1.36
CA LEU A 349 -27.27 -15.12 0.81
C LEU A 349 -27.38 -15.11 -0.71
N ILE A 350 -27.84 -13.99 -1.28
CA ILE A 350 -27.76 -13.70 -2.71
C ILE A 350 -27.09 -12.34 -2.87
N ASP A 351 -25.99 -12.30 -3.62
CA ASP A 351 -25.17 -11.10 -3.74
C ASP A 351 -24.86 -10.72 -5.20
N LEU A 352 -24.75 -9.40 -5.45
CA LEU A 352 -24.30 -8.82 -6.72
C LEU A 352 -22.80 -9.01 -6.84
N CYS A 353 -22.40 -9.97 -7.67
CA CYS A 353 -21.01 -10.34 -7.81
C CYS A 353 -20.71 -10.83 -9.23
N ARG A 354 -19.59 -10.41 -9.79
CA ARG A 354 -19.06 -10.90 -11.09
C ARG A 354 -18.48 -12.30 -10.98
N GLY A 355 -18.01 -12.66 -9.79
CA GLY A 355 -17.28 -13.88 -9.51
C GLY A 355 -15.91 -13.90 -10.19
N PRO A 356 -15.31 -15.08 -10.33
CA PRO A 356 -15.86 -16.37 -9.92
C PRO A 356 -15.77 -16.66 -8.41
N HIS A 357 -16.31 -17.79 -7.98
CA HIS A 357 -16.24 -18.29 -6.60
C HIS A 357 -15.70 -19.73 -6.50
N VAL A 358 -15.29 -20.13 -5.30
CA VAL A 358 -15.03 -21.54 -4.99
C VAL A 358 -16.33 -22.35 -5.09
N ARG A 359 -16.24 -23.67 -5.32
CA ARG A 359 -17.43 -24.53 -5.52
C ARG A 359 -18.45 -24.47 -4.39
N HIS A 360 -17.98 -24.52 -3.14
CA HIS A 360 -18.83 -24.52 -1.95
C HIS A 360 -18.09 -23.99 -0.72
N THR A 361 -18.83 -23.50 0.27
CA THR A 361 -18.28 -22.89 1.50
C THR A 361 -17.35 -23.82 2.27
N GLY A 362 -17.60 -25.13 2.23
CA GLY A 362 -16.75 -26.15 2.85
C GLY A 362 -15.32 -26.26 2.30
N LYS A 363 -14.97 -25.57 1.20
CA LYS A 363 -13.56 -25.42 0.75
C LYS A 363 -12.78 -24.52 1.71
N ILE A 364 -13.47 -23.61 2.40
CA ILE A 364 -12.88 -22.75 3.42
C ILE A 364 -12.71 -23.53 4.73
N LYS A 365 -11.48 -23.86 5.12
CA LYS A 365 -11.25 -24.71 6.32
C LYS A 365 -10.93 -23.92 7.58
N ALA A 366 -10.17 -22.85 7.45
CA ALA A 366 -9.78 -21.98 8.55
C ALA A 366 -10.13 -20.54 8.17
N MET A 367 -10.78 -19.81 9.09
CA MET A 367 -11.16 -18.41 8.91
C MET A 367 -11.00 -17.69 10.24
N LYS A 368 -10.54 -16.44 10.20
CA LYS A 368 -10.39 -15.57 11.36
C LYS A 368 -10.83 -14.15 11.05
N ILE A 369 -11.61 -13.55 11.94
CA ILE A 369 -11.97 -12.14 11.94
C ILE A 369 -11.01 -11.43 12.89
N TYR A 370 -10.31 -10.40 12.42
CA TYR A 370 -9.17 -9.83 13.17
C TYR A 370 -9.24 -8.32 13.37
N LYS A 371 -10.09 -7.61 12.64
CA LYS A 371 -10.19 -6.15 12.71
C LYS A 371 -11.57 -5.69 12.23
N ASN A 372 -12.06 -4.60 12.81
CA ASN A 372 -13.15 -3.81 12.26
C ASN A 372 -12.73 -2.33 12.16
N SER A 373 -13.37 -1.60 11.25
CA SER A 373 -13.19 -0.15 11.10
C SER A 373 -14.48 0.51 10.59
N SER A 374 -14.47 1.83 10.50
CA SER A 374 -15.52 2.61 9.85
C SER A 374 -14.99 3.22 8.55
N THR A 375 -15.83 3.31 7.52
CA THR A 375 -15.50 3.98 6.25
C THR A 375 -16.71 4.75 5.73
N TYR A 376 -16.50 5.70 4.84
CA TYR A 376 -17.59 6.36 4.13
C TYR A 376 -17.89 5.68 2.80
N TRP A 377 -19.14 5.75 2.34
CA TRP A 377 -19.51 5.30 1.00
C TRP A 377 -18.67 6.02 -0.07
N GLU A 378 -17.98 5.23 -0.91
CA GLU A 378 -17.02 5.71 -1.92
C GLU A 378 -15.90 6.62 -1.36
N GLY A 379 -15.62 6.54 -0.06
CA GLY A 379 -14.61 7.37 0.60
C GLY A 379 -14.99 8.84 0.76
N ARG A 380 -16.25 9.20 0.51
CA ARG A 380 -16.74 10.59 0.58
C ARG A 380 -17.34 10.91 1.94
N SER A 381 -16.73 11.84 2.69
CA SER A 381 -17.10 12.14 4.08
C SER A 381 -18.51 12.71 4.28
N ASP A 382 -19.14 13.22 3.21
CA ASP A 382 -20.51 13.71 3.17
C ASP A 382 -21.55 12.59 2.96
N MET A 383 -21.11 11.35 2.73
CA MET A 383 -21.97 10.19 2.46
C MET A 383 -22.13 9.26 3.67
N GLU A 384 -22.97 8.23 3.53
CA GLU A 384 -23.26 7.29 4.62
C GLU A 384 -22.02 6.58 5.16
N THR A 385 -21.95 6.46 6.49
CA THR A 385 -20.90 5.72 7.19
C THR A 385 -21.22 4.22 7.21
N LEU A 386 -20.24 3.39 6.85
CA LEU A 386 -20.32 1.93 6.78
C LEU A 386 -19.40 1.31 7.83
N GLN A 387 -19.81 0.16 8.36
CA GLN A 387 -18.98 -0.69 9.21
C GLN A 387 -18.24 -1.69 8.32
N ARG A 388 -16.92 -1.73 8.43
CA ARG A 388 -16.04 -2.64 7.71
C ARG A 388 -15.51 -3.71 8.65
N ILE A 389 -15.68 -4.98 8.30
CA ILE A 389 -15.12 -6.11 9.04
C ILE A 389 -14.08 -6.82 8.17
N TYR A 390 -12.87 -7.03 8.69
CA TYR A 390 -11.78 -7.70 8.01
C TYR A 390 -11.65 -9.15 8.46
N GLY A 391 -11.45 -10.04 7.49
CA GLY A 391 -11.22 -11.46 7.71
C GLY A 391 -10.09 -11.99 6.86
N ILE A 392 -9.55 -13.13 7.28
CA ILE A 392 -8.60 -13.93 6.49
C ILE A 392 -9.00 -15.40 6.58
N SER A 393 -8.72 -16.15 5.53
CA SER A 393 -9.03 -17.58 5.47
C SER A 393 -7.98 -18.37 4.69
N PHE A 394 -7.91 -19.67 5.00
CA PHE A 394 -6.91 -20.60 4.46
C PHE A 394 -7.50 -22.00 4.23
N PRO A 395 -6.93 -22.79 3.28
CA PRO A 395 -7.36 -24.15 2.98
C PRO A 395 -7.02 -25.14 4.10
N ASP A 396 -6.18 -24.78 5.06
CA ASP A 396 -5.91 -25.56 6.26
C ASP A 396 -5.63 -24.70 7.50
N SER A 397 -5.64 -25.34 8.67
CA SER A 397 -5.45 -24.67 9.96
C SER A 397 -3.98 -24.41 10.31
N LYS A 398 -3.02 -25.05 9.64
CA LYS A 398 -1.59 -24.80 9.85
C LYS A 398 -1.22 -23.44 9.26
N MET A 399 -1.67 -23.13 8.05
CA MET A 399 -1.48 -21.82 7.41
C MET A 399 -2.06 -20.69 8.26
N LEU A 400 -3.24 -20.88 8.87
CA LEU A 400 -3.81 -19.87 9.78
C LEU A 400 -2.92 -19.64 11.01
N LYS A 401 -2.39 -20.71 11.63
CA LYS A 401 -1.48 -20.59 12.77
C LYS A 401 -0.16 -19.92 12.40
N GLU A 402 0.36 -20.21 11.22
CA GLU A 402 1.56 -19.55 10.69
C GLU A 402 1.32 -18.06 10.47
N TRP A 403 0.17 -17.70 9.88
CA TRP A 403 -0.25 -16.31 9.75
C TRP A 403 -0.41 -15.64 11.11
N GLU A 404 -1.06 -16.28 12.09
CA GLU A 404 -1.21 -15.74 13.45
C GLU A 404 0.14 -15.48 14.13
N ARG A 405 1.07 -16.43 14.04
CA ARG A 405 2.44 -16.28 14.54
C ARG A 405 3.14 -15.09 13.89
N PHE A 406 3.00 -14.94 12.57
CA PHE A 406 3.58 -13.82 11.84
C PHE A 406 2.95 -12.48 12.23
N GLN A 407 1.63 -12.43 12.44
CA GLN A 407 0.95 -11.22 12.94
C GLN A 407 1.39 -10.85 14.36
N GLU A 408 1.62 -11.84 15.22
CA GLU A 408 2.13 -11.62 16.58
C GLU A 408 3.56 -11.08 16.56
N GLU A 409 4.42 -11.66 15.72
CA GLU A 409 5.78 -11.15 15.49
C GLU A 409 5.76 -9.71 14.96
N ALA A 410 4.91 -9.43 13.96
CA ALA A 410 4.74 -8.08 13.41
C ALA A 410 4.26 -7.07 14.45
N LYS A 411 3.31 -7.44 15.33
CA LYS A 411 2.86 -6.59 16.45
C LYS A 411 3.96 -6.30 17.46
N ASN A 412 4.86 -7.27 17.69
CA ASN A 412 5.99 -7.09 18.60
C ASN A 412 7.09 -6.22 17.99
N ARG A 413 7.20 -6.20 16.67
CA ARG A 413 8.16 -5.37 15.93
C ARG A 413 7.64 -3.95 15.65
N ASP A 414 6.35 -3.69 15.79
CA ASP A 414 5.72 -2.39 15.51
C ASP A 414 6.47 -1.22 16.16
N HIS A 415 6.95 -0.29 15.33
CA HIS A 415 7.73 0.86 15.78
C HIS A 415 7.00 1.73 16.80
N ARG A 416 5.66 1.74 16.82
CA ARG A 416 4.87 2.52 17.79
C ARG A 416 4.94 1.90 19.19
N LYS A 417 4.96 0.58 19.26
CA LYS A 417 5.13 -0.16 20.52
C LYS A 417 6.56 0.00 21.01
N ILE A 418 7.54 -0.32 20.17
CA ILE A 418 8.96 -0.23 20.54
C ILE A 418 9.36 1.22 20.84
N GLY A 419 8.90 2.18 20.03
CA GLY A 419 9.18 3.60 20.22
C GLY A 419 8.66 4.13 21.55
N LYS A 420 7.52 3.60 22.04
CA LYS A 420 7.03 3.88 23.39
C LYS A 420 7.88 3.17 24.45
N ASP A 421 8.11 1.86 24.30
CA ASP A 421 8.84 1.05 25.28
C ASP A 421 10.29 1.51 25.48
N GLN A 422 10.92 2.05 24.42
CA GLN A 422 12.27 2.59 24.45
C GLN A 422 12.33 4.12 24.64
N GLU A 423 11.19 4.78 24.80
CA GLU A 423 11.08 6.24 24.99
C GLU A 423 11.75 7.02 23.85
N LEU A 424 11.54 6.60 22.60
CA LEU A 424 12.11 7.25 21.42
C LEU A 424 11.28 8.46 21.00
N PHE A 425 9.96 8.32 21.03
CA PHE A 425 9.06 9.38 20.59
C PHE A 425 7.63 9.21 21.10
N PHE A 426 6.84 10.28 21.01
CA PHE A 426 5.39 10.24 21.21
C PHE A 426 4.66 11.16 20.22
N PHE A 427 3.33 11.06 20.19
CA PHE A 427 2.44 11.92 19.42
C PHE A 427 1.43 12.57 20.35
N HIS A 428 0.96 13.78 20.00
CA HIS A 428 -0.01 14.53 20.78
C HIS A 428 -1.12 15.08 19.89
N ASP A 429 -2.37 15.08 20.37
CA ASP A 429 -3.55 15.48 19.60
C ASP A 429 -3.55 16.96 19.19
N LEU A 430 -2.75 17.79 19.85
CA LEU A 430 -2.54 19.20 19.47
C LEU A 430 -1.66 19.37 18.22
N SER A 431 -0.94 18.32 17.80
CA SER A 431 -0.23 18.31 16.52
C SER A 431 -0.32 16.93 15.87
N PRO A 432 -1.51 16.54 15.37
CA PRO A 432 -1.71 15.22 14.80
C PRO A 432 -0.77 14.98 13.63
N GLY A 433 -0.12 13.82 13.59
CA GLY A 433 0.83 13.49 12.52
C GLY A 433 2.15 14.25 12.60
N SER A 434 2.43 14.97 13.69
CA SER A 434 3.73 15.56 13.97
C SER A 434 4.33 14.88 15.20
N CYS A 435 5.52 14.31 15.02
CA CYS A 435 6.16 13.52 16.05
C CYS A 435 6.97 14.39 17.03
N PHE A 436 6.90 14.04 18.33
CA PHE A 436 7.81 14.55 19.35
C PHE A 436 8.92 13.51 19.58
N PHE A 437 10.13 13.79 19.08
CA PHE A 437 11.30 12.97 19.38
C PHE A 437 11.82 13.28 20.79
N MET A 438 11.92 12.24 21.60
CA MET A 438 12.54 12.28 22.93
C MET A 438 14.07 12.18 22.79
N PRO A 439 14.88 12.45 23.83
CA PRO A 439 16.34 12.49 23.70
C PRO A 439 16.96 11.27 23.00
N ARG A 440 16.45 10.06 23.29
CA ARG A 440 16.90 8.81 22.66
C ARG A 440 16.52 8.72 21.19
N GLY A 441 15.30 9.11 20.81
CA GLY A 441 14.88 9.16 19.41
C GLY A 441 15.59 10.26 18.63
N ALA A 442 15.85 11.41 19.25
CA ALA A 442 16.61 12.50 18.67
C ALA A 442 18.07 12.11 18.40
N HIS A 443 18.68 11.28 19.25
CA HIS A 443 20.00 10.71 18.98
C HIS A 443 20.03 9.89 17.68
N ILE A 444 19.07 8.98 17.50
CA ILE A 444 18.93 8.18 16.27
C ILE A 444 18.73 9.10 15.06
N TYR A 445 17.82 10.06 15.19
CA TYR A 445 17.52 11.06 14.16
C TYR A 445 18.77 11.82 13.70
N ASN A 446 19.53 12.37 14.64
CA ASN A 446 20.73 13.14 14.35
C ASN A 446 21.83 12.25 13.77
N THR A 447 22.02 11.04 14.30
CA THR A 447 23.01 10.09 13.80
C THR A 447 22.76 9.69 12.34
N LEU A 448 21.49 9.48 11.94
CA LEU A 448 21.13 9.24 10.55
C LEU A 448 21.40 10.46 9.66
N THR A 449 21.04 11.65 10.15
CA THR A 449 21.24 12.90 9.41
C THR A 449 22.75 13.17 9.19
N GLU A 450 23.56 12.99 10.23
CA GLU A 450 25.02 13.14 10.18
C GLU A 450 25.65 12.13 9.23
N PHE A 451 25.22 10.86 9.27
CA PHE A 451 25.71 9.85 8.33
C PHE A 451 25.51 10.27 6.87
N ILE A 452 24.33 10.79 6.54
CA ILE A 452 24.04 11.23 5.18
C ILE A 452 24.81 12.52 4.83
N ARG A 453 24.99 13.44 5.77
CA ARG A 453 25.85 14.63 5.56
C ARG A 453 27.30 14.25 5.27
N ASP A 454 27.85 13.24 5.95
CA ASP A 454 29.20 12.75 5.66
C ASP A 454 29.34 12.20 4.23
N GLU A 455 28.28 11.58 3.72
CA GLU A 455 28.21 11.11 2.33
C GLU A 455 28.04 12.27 1.34
N TYR A 456 27.30 13.32 1.71
CA TYR A 456 27.16 14.54 0.91
C TYR A 456 28.51 15.19 0.64
N TRP A 457 29.33 15.37 1.67
CA TRP A 457 30.68 15.91 1.54
C TRP A 457 31.56 15.07 0.62
N ARG A 458 31.55 13.74 0.80
CA ARG A 458 32.34 12.81 -0.03
C ARG A 458 31.91 12.79 -1.50
N ARG A 459 30.66 13.18 -1.78
CA ARG A 459 30.05 13.13 -3.13
C ARG A 459 29.86 14.52 -3.75
N GLY A 460 30.39 15.57 -3.12
CA GLY A 460 30.36 16.94 -3.64
C GLY A 460 28.96 17.58 -3.66
N PHE A 461 28.09 17.20 -2.73
CA PHE A 461 26.85 17.93 -2.47
C PHE A 461 27.12 19.15 -1.58
N GLN A 462 26.40 20.23 -1.84
CA GLN A 462 26.43 21.45 -1.03
C GLN A 462 25.13 21.52 -0.23
N GLU A 463 25.24 21.41 1.10
CA GLU A 463 24.08 21.56 1.98
C GLU A 463 23.62 23.03 2.01
N VAL A 464 22.32 23.24 1.86
CA VAL A 464 21.66 24.54 1.86
C VAL A 464 20.51 24.55 2.86
N ALA A 465 20.12 25.75 3.29
CA ALA A 465 18.93 25.97 4.11
C ALA A 465 17.96 26.92 3.38
N SER A 466 16.72 26.48 3.21
CA SER A 466 15.68 27.24 2.52
C SER A 466 14.49 27.56 3.45
N PRO A 467 13.75 28.68 3.23
CA PRO A 467 12.55 29.02 4.00
C PRO A 467 11.52 27.91 4.09
N ASN A 468 10.69 27.93 5.14
CA ASN A 468 9.58 26.98 5.34
C ASN A 468 8.24 27.49 4.80
N ILE A 469 8.09 28.80 4.64
CA ILE A 469 6.85 29.48 4.25
C ILE A 469 7.13 30.26 2.97
N TYR A 470 6.27 30.08 1.97
CA TYR A 470 6.34 30.79 0.69
C TYR A 470 4.97 31.33 0.29
N ASN A 471 4.98 32.40 -0.51
CA ASN A 471 3.80 32.83 -1.22
C ASN A 471 3.33 31.74 -2.20
N SER A 472 2.02 31.53 -2.31
CA SER A 472 1.39 30.52 -3.18
C SER A 472 1.78 30.63 -4.66
N LYS A 473 2.15 31.83 -5.13
CA LYS A 473 2.69 32.09 -6.48
C LYS A 473 3.88 31.20 -6.83
N LEU A 474 4.70 30.79 -5.84
CA LEU A 474 5.80 29.84 -6.06
C LEU A 474 5.28 28.48 -6.52
N TRP A 475 4.22 27.99 -5.87
CA TRP A 475 3.61 26.69 -6.17
C TRP A 475 2.84 26.73 -7.49
N GLU A 476 2.20 27.86 -7.81
CA GLU A 476 1.57 28.10 -9.11
C GLU A 476 2.60 28.09 -10.24
N THR A 477 3.72 28.80 -10.05
CA THR A 477 4.84 28.82 -11.00
C THR A 477 5.36 27.41 -11.23
N SER A 478 5.58 26.64 -10.17
CA SER A 478 6.06 25.26 -10.26
C SER A 478 5.05 24.26 -10.83
N GLY A 479 3.75 24.57 -10.83
CA GLY A 479 2.68 23.65 -11.21
C GLY A 479 2.08 22.81 -10.08
N HIS A 480 2.70 22.83 -8.90
CA HIS A 480 2.25 22.07 -7.75
C HIS A 480 0.93 22.58 -7.19
N TRP A 481 0.59 23.86 -7.38
CA TRP A 481 -0.71 24.37 -6.92
C TRP A 481 -1.88 23.67 -7.63
N GLN A 482 -1.79 23.47 -8.95
CA GLN A 482 -2.85 22.88 -9.75
C GLN A 482 -3.02 21.38 -9.51
N HIS A 483 -1.96 20.68 -9.08
CA HIS A 483 -1.95 19.23 -8.93
C HIS A 483 -1.90 18.75 -7.48
N TYR A 484 -1.53 19.61 -6.52
CA TYR A 484 -1.19 19.20 -5.15
C TYR A 484 -1.75 20.12 -4.05
N SER A 485 -2.44 21.22 -4.38
CA SER A 485 -2.92 22.21 -3.40
C SER A 485 -3.77 21.64 -2.27
N GLU A 486 -4.58 20.61 -2.53
CA GLU A 486 -5.39 19.93 -1.49
C GLU A 486 -4.53 19.33 -0.36
N ASN A 487 -3.27 18.98 -0.66
CA ASN A 487 -2.31 18.41 0.27
C ASN A 487 -1.31 19.44 0.82
N ILE A 488 -1.52 20.74 0.59
CA ILE A 488 -0.65 21.82 1.07
C ILE A 488 -1.34 22.55 2.23
N PHE A 489 -0.60 22.78 3.32
CA PHE A 489 -1.07 23.69 4.37
C PHE A 489 -0.91 25.14 3.90
N SER A 490 -2.04 25.82 3.66
CA SER A 490 -2.08 27.22 3.25
C SER A 490 -2.86 28.08 4.25
N PHE A 491 -2.47 29.34 4.37
CA PHE A 491 -3.12 30.33 5.23
C PHE A 491 -3.04 31.72 4.60
N PRO A 492 -4.06 32.58 4.81
CA PRO A 492 -4.02 33.95 4.34
C PRO A 492 -3.01 34.78 5.15
N VAL A 493 -2.26 35.65 4.47
CA VAL A 493 -1.40 36.68 5.08
C VAL A 493 -1.64 37.95 4.28
N GLU A 494 -2.27 38.93 4.93
CA GLU A 494 -2.75 40.15 4.26
C GLU A 494 -3.67 39.80 3.07
N ASP A 495 -3.35 40.28 1.86
CA ASP A 495 -4.12 40.03 0.65
C ASP A 495 -3.63 38.81 -0.16
N ASP A 496 -2.58 38.12 0.30
CA ASP A 496 -1.95 36.99 -0.38
C ASP A 496 -2.16 35.67 0.39
N ILE A 497 -2.06 34.55 -0.32
CA ILE A 497 -2.06 33.20 0.28
C ILE A 497 -0.62 32.74 0.42
N PHE A 498 -0.24 32.34 1.63
CA PHE A 498 1.04 31.70 1.92
C PHE A 498 0.82 30.23 2.24
N ALA A 499 1.87 29.43 2.09
CA ALA A 499 1.82 28.01 2.36
C ALA A 499 3.15 27.49 2.93
N LEU A 500 3.03 26.49 3.79
CA LEU A 500 4.17 25.69 4.22
C LEU A 500 4.66 24.85 3.06
N LYS A 501 5.99 24.76 2.87
CA LYS A 501 6.55 23.98 1.77
C LYS A 501 6.22 22.47 1.88
N PRO A 502 5.65 21.85 0.85
CA PRO A 502 5.47 20.39 0.79
C PRO A 502 6.69 19.64 0.24
N MET A 503 7.64 20.38 -0.34
CA MET A 503 8.88 19.90 -0.98
C MET A 503 9.90 21.04 -1.11
N ASN A 504 11.18 20.72 -1.30
CA ASN A 504 12.24 21.73 -1.39
C ASN A 504 12.52 22.22 -2.82
N CYS A 505 12.15 21.46 -3.85
CA CYS A 505 12.56 21.67 -5.24
C CYS A 505 12.32 23.11 -5.77
N PRO A 506 11.13 23.73 -5.57
CA PRO A 506 10.89 25.10 -6.04
C PRO A 506 11.81 26.13 -5.37
N GLY A 507 12.14 25.96 -4.09
CA GLY A 507 13.10 26.81 -3.39
C GLY A 507 14.51 26.68 -3.99
N HIS A 508 14.93 25.45 -4.33
CA HIS A 508 16.24 25.22 -4.97
C HIS A 508 16.31 25.78 -6.39
N CYS A 509 15.18 25.84 -7.12
CA CYS A 509 15.11 26.54 -8.40
C CYS A 509 15.39 28.04 -8.25
N LEU A 510 14.83 28.69 -7.22
CA LEU A 510 15.14 30.09 -6.91
C LEU A 510 16.62 30.30 -6.55
N MET A 511 17.23 29.34 -5.85
CA MET A 511 18.66 29.39 -5.52
C MET A 511 19.54 29.21 -6.76
N PHE A 512 19.14 28.34 -7.70
CA PHE A 512 19.80 28.21 -9.00
C PHE A 512 19.74 29.53 -9.76
N SER A 513 18.55 30.13 -9.88
CA SER A 513 18.31 31.35 -10.66
C SER A 513 18.81 32.64 -10.01
N HIS A 514 19.26 32.60 -8.75
CA HIS A 514 19.73 33.78 -8.03
C HIS A 514 20.88 34.53 -8.74
N ARG A 515 21.71 33.82 -9.52
CA ARG A 515 22.75 34.41 -10.36
C ARG A 515 22.95 33.62 -11.66
N PRO A 516 23.53 34.22 -12.70
CA PRO A 516 23.92 33.50 -13.91
C PRO A 516 24.83 32.30 -13.60
N ARG A 517 24.61 31.21 -14.33
CA ARG A 517 25.34 29.93 -14.20
C ARG A 517 26.15 29.64 -15.44
N SER A 518 27.33 29.06 -15.28
CA SER A 518 28.16 28.58 -16.39
C SER A 518 28.09 27.06 -16.47
N TRP A 519 28.18 26.48 -17.67
CA TRP A 519 28.32 25.03 -17.86
C TRP A 519 29.45 24.41 -17.03
N ARG A 520 30.48 25.19 -16.66
CA ARG A 520 31.62 24.76 -15.83
C ARG A 520 31.23 24.47 -14.37
N GLU A 521 30.12 25.04 -13.91
CA GLU A 521 29.59 24.82 -12.56
C GLU A 521 28.69 23.56 -12.50
N LEU A 522 28.32 23.00 -13.65
CA LEU A 522 27.46 21.82 -13.73
C LEU A 522 28.30 20.53 -13.75
N PRO A 523 27.95 19.51 -12.95
CA PRO A 523 26.72 19.38 -12.17
C PRO A 523 26.76 20.16 -10.84
N LEU A 524 25.71 20.96 -10.57
CA LEU A 524 25.49 21.63 -9.29
C LEU A 524 24.58 20.77 -8.41
N ARG A 525 25.05 20.37 -7.23
CA ARG A 525 24.33 19.44 -6.34
C ARG A 525 23.94 20.14 -5.05
N LEU A 526 22.66 20.49 -4.88
CA LEU A 526 22.13 21.11 -3.66
C LEU A 526 21.44 20.06 -2.80
N ALA A 527 21.79 19.97 -1.51
CA ALA A 527 21.15 19.08 -0.56
C ALA A 527 20.49 19.87 0.59
N ASP A 528 19.35 19.43 1.10
CA ASP A 528 18.56 20.19 2.07
C ASP A 528 17.77 19.25 2.98
N PHE A 529 18.11 19.26 4.28
CA PHE A 529 17.31 18.61 5.33
C PHE A 529 16.16 19.51 5.81
N GLY A 530 15.54 20.26 4.89
CA GLY A 530 14.49 21.23 5.18
C GLY A 530 13.22 20.57 5.73
N VAL A 531 12.54 21.28 6.63
CA VAL A 531 11.28 20.80 7.21
C VAL A 531 10.16 20.93 6.21
N LEU A 532 9.49 19.82 5.91
CA LEU A 532 8.40 19.73 4.95
C LEU A 532 7.07 19.44 5.66
N HIS A 533 6.00 19.96 5.08
CA HIS A 533 4.64 19.75 5.58
C HIS A 533 3.69 19.31 4.46
N ARG A 534 2.95 18.22 4.69
CA ARG A 534 1.87 17.73 3.81
C ARG A 534 0.59 17.58 4.60
N ASN A 535 -0.51 18.09 4.09
CA ASN A 535 -1.84 18.02 4.71
C ASN A 535 -2.48 16.64 4.50
N GLU A 536 -1.83 15.61 5.02
CA GLU A 536 -2.34 14.24 4.99
C GLU A 536 -3.66 14.13 5.76
N LEU A 537 -4.59 13.34 5.22
CA LEU A 537 -5.86 13.05 5.87
C LEU A 537 -5.62 12.38 7.23
N SER A 538 -6.29 12.85 8.28
CA SER A 538 -6.08 12.41 9.66
C SER A 538 -6.22 10.88 9.84
N GLY A 539 -7.17 10.27 9.14
CA GLY A 539 -7.40 8.81 9.17
C GLY A 539 -6.30 7.97 8.51
N THR A 540 -5.37 8.60 7.77
CA THR A 540 -4.25 7.91 7.11
C THR A 540 -2.94 7.98 7.90
N LEU A 541 -2.88 8.81 8.95
CA LEU A 541 -1.69 8.98 9.77
C LEU A 541 -1.36 7.70 10.53
N THR A 542 -0.10 7.28 10.50
CA THR A 542 0.32 6.02 11.14
C THR A 542 1.75 6.10 11.66
N GLY A 543 1.88 6.36 12.96
CA GLY A 543 3.17 6.47 13.64
C GLY A 543 4.14 7.38 12.87
N LEU A 544 5.36 6.90 12.64
CA LEU A 544 6.37 7.61 11.85
C LEU A 544 6.33 7.28 10.34
N THR A 545 5.59 6.26 9.93
CA THR A 545 5.53 5.83 8.51
C THR A 545 4.75 6.81 7.61
N ARG A 546 3.74 7.51 8.17
CA ARG A 546 2.96 8.55 7.49
C ARG A 546 2.61 9.68 8.46
N VAL A 547 3.24 10.83 8.21
CA VAL A 547 3.25 12.02 9.07
C VAL A 547 2.95 13.27 8.24
N ARG A 548 2.49 14.33 8.90
CA ARG A 548 2.24 15.65 8.29
C ARG A 548 3.50 16.49 8.23
N ARG A 549 4.34 16.43 9.28
CA ARG A 549 5.65 17.08 9.34
C ARG A 549 6.72 16.02 9.15
N PHE A 550 7.65 16.26 8.23
CA PHE A 550 8.80 15.39 8.03
C PHE A 550 10.02 16.16 7.54
N GLN A 551 11.18 15.52 7.61
CA GLN A 551 12.42 16.00 7.01
C GLN A 551 12.99 14.88 6.16
N GLN A 552 13.40 15.23 4.96
CA GLN A 552 13.92 14.29 3.97
C GLN A 552 15.39 14.61 3.71
N ASP A 553 16.16 13.58 3.35
CA ASP A 553 17.51 13.75 2.82
C ASP A 553 17.47 14.21 1.35
N ASP A 554 16.74 15.29 1.14
CA ASP A 554 16.35 15.77 -0.18
C ASP A 554 17.54 16.43 -0.87
N ALA A 555 17.69 16.18 -2.16
CA ALA A 555 18.70 16.86 -2.95
C ALA A 555 18.28 16.99 -4.42
N HIS A 556 18.77 18.07 -5.04
CA HIS A 556 18.51 18.44 -6.42
C HIS A 556 19.84 18.65 -7.14
N ILE A 557 20.08 17.82 -8.15
CA ILE A 557 21.25 17.93 -9.03
C ILE A 557 20.82 18.63 -10.31
N PHE A 558 21.36 19.83 -10.55
CA PHE A 558 21.22 20.54 -11.82
C PHE A 558 22.39 20.11 -12.71
N CYS A 559 22.10 19.45 -13.83
CA CYS A 559 23.12 18.91 -14.73
C CYS A 559 22.76 19.15 -16.19
N MET A 560 23.74 18.97 -17.08
CA MET A 560 23.51 18.95 -18.52
C MET A 560 22.94 17.59 -18.97
N MET A 561 22.28 17.57 -20.12
CA MET A 561 21.67 16.34 -20.68
C MET A 561 22.66 15.18 -20.86
N ASP A 562 23.92 15.47 -21.19
CA ASP A 562 25.00 14.49 -21.36
C ASP A 562 25.56 13.97 -20.02
N GLN A 563 25.29 14.65 -18.90
CA GLN A 563 25.74 14.29 -17.55
C GLN A 563 24.75 13.38 -16.81
N ILE A 564 23.52 13.19 -17.32
CA ILE A 564 22.47 12.40 -16.66
C ILE A 564 22.97 10.99 -16.30
N GLY A 565 23.59 10.28 -17.26
CA GLY A 565 24.05 8.91 -17.02
C GLY A 565 25.08 8.81 -15.88
N SER A 566 26.06 9.72 -15.83
CA SER A 566 27.06 9.74 -14.76
C SER A 566 26.47 10.10 -13.39
N GLU A 567 25.53 11.05 -13.35
CA GLU A 567 24.89 11.45 -12.08
C GLU A 567 23.92 10.37 -11.57
N MET A 568 23.19 9.70 -12.46
CA MET A 568 22.33 8.57 -12.12
C MET A 568 23.14 7.42 -11.52
N LYS A 569 24.28 7.08 -12.13
CA LYS A 569 25.21 6.09 -11.57
C LYS A 569 25.70 6.50 -10.18
N GLY A 570 26.10 7.77 -10.01
CA GLY A 570 26.52 8.31 -8.71
C GLY A 570 25.43 8.21 -7.64
N CYS A 571 24.16 8.44 -8.00
CA CYS A 571 23.02 8.27 -7.10
C CYS A 571 22.76 6.80 -6.74
N LEU A 572 22.84 5.88 -7.69
CA LEU A 572 22.66 4.44 -7.45
C LEU A 572 23.81 3.85 -6.59
N ASP A 573 25.05 4.30 -6.81
CA ASP A 573 26.19 3.95 -5.97
C ASP A 573 26.06 4.49 -4.54
N PHE A 574 25.48 5.68 -4.39
CA PHE A 574 25.18 6.26 -3.08
C PHE A 574 24.10 5.44 -2.36
N LEU A 575 23.02 5.09 -3.06
CA LEU A 575 21.97 4.23 -2.55
C LEU A 575 22.54 2.91 -2.00
N ARG A 576 23.33 2.20 -2.81
CA ARG A 576 23.97 0.94 -2.42
C ARG A 576 24.81 1.10 -1.15
N CYS A 577 25.69 2.10 -1.13
CA CYS A 577 26.55 2.37 0.02
C CYS A 577 25.77 2.58 1.33
N VAL A 578 24.64 3.29 1.28
CA VAL A 578 23.80 3.53 2.45
C VAL A 578 23.03 2.28 2.87
N TYR A 579 22.49 1.53 1.91
CA TYR A 579 21.63 0.38 2.21
C TYR A 579 22.44 -0.83 2.67
N ASP A 580 23.67 -0.99 2.18
CA ASP A 580 24.63 -1.99 2.66
C ASP A 580 24.95 -1.80 4.15
N VAL A 581 25.10 -0.55 4.60
CA VAL A 581 25.34 -0.23 6.02
C VAL A 581 24.17 -0.66 6.91
N PHE A 582 22.94 -0.63 6.40
CA PHE A 582 21.76 -1.11 7.12
C PHE A 582 21.48 -2.60 6.91
N GLY A 583 22.20 -3.28 6.01
CA GLY A 583 21.93 -4.66 5.62
C GLY A 583 20.60 -4.83 4.88
N PHE A 584 20.12 -3.80 4.17
CA PHE A 584 18.85 -3.85 3.45
C PHE A 584 19.01 -4.39 2.03
N SER A 585 18.13 -5.33 1.68
CA SER A 585 17.87 -5.68 0.27
C SER A 585 16.82 -4.74 -0.31
N PHE A 586 16.93 -4.44 -1.61
CA PHE A 586 16.03 -3.52 -2.30
C PHE A 586 15.60 -4.05 -3.68
N GLN A 587 14.45 -3.55 -4.15
CA GLN A 587 13.94 -3.78 -5.50
C GLN A 587 13.84 -2.46 -6.26
N LEU A 588 14.34 -2.47 -7.49
CA LEU A 588 14.30 -1.31 -8.38
C LEU A 588 13.08 -1.40 -9.28
N HIS A 589 12.32 -0.31 -9.37
CA HIS A 589 11.19 -0.19 -10.30
C HIS A 589 11.39 1.02 -11.20
N LEU A 590 11.31 0.82 -12.52
CA LEU A 590 11.30 1.90 -13.50
C LEU A 590 9.86 2.35 -13.75
N SER A 591 9.51 3.52 -13.23
CA SER A 591 8.17 4.09 -13.34
C SER A 591 8.11 5.07 -14.51
N THR A 592 7.37 4.68 -15.55
CA THR A 592 7.31 5.39 -16.84
C THR A 592 6.15 6.37 -16.95
N ARG A 593 6.08 7.12 -18.05
CA ARG A 593 5.15 8.22 -18.31
C ARG A 593 3.69 7.87 -17.98
N PRO A 594 3.02 8.65 -17.09
CA PRO A 594 1.60 8.48 -16.78
C PRO A 594 0.69 8.98 -17.92
N GLU A 595 -0.63 8.70 -17.84
CA GLU A 595 -1.61 9.22 -18.80
C GLU A 595 -1.65 10.75 -18.84
N LYS A 596 -1.49 11.40 -17.68
CA LYS A 596 -1.43 12.86 -17.52
C LYS A 596 0.02 13.28 -17.28
N TYR A 597 0.70 13.75 -18.32
CA TYR A 597 2.09 14.22 -18.25
C TYR A 597 2.25 15.61 -18.88
N LEU A 598 3.34 16.29 -18.53
CA LEU A 598 3.77 17.57 -19.12
C LEU A 598 5.06 17.37 -19.94
N GLY A 599 5.24 18.20 -20.96
CA GLY A 599 6.44 18.22 -21.82
C GLY A 599 6.33 17.40 -23.11
N ASP A 600 7.40 17.44 -23.90
CA ASP A 600 7.49 16.78 -25.21
C ASP A 600 7.70 15.26 -25.05
N ILE A 601 6.97 14.49 -25.86
CA ILE A 601 7.08 13.03 -25.91
C ILE A 601 8.48 12.54 -26.27
N ALA A 602 9.22 13.30 -27.09
CA ALA A 602 10.59 12.96 -27.48
C ALA A 602 11.54 13.00 -26.28
N VAL A 603 11.41 14.03 -25.43
CA VAL A 603 12.19 14.18 -24.19
C VAL A 603 11.87 13.04 -23.22
N TRP A 604 10.60 12.69 -23.08
CA TRP A 604 10.17 11.56 -22.26
C TRP A 604 10.78 10.22 -22.73
N ASN A 605 10.71 9.93 -24.03
CA ASN A 605 11.26 8.69 -24.57
C ASN A 605 12.78 8.62 -24.36
N GLN A 606 13.49 9.75 -24.48
CA GLN A 606 14.92 9.83 -24.19
C GLN A 606 15.21 9.61 -22.71
N ALA A 607 14.45 10.24 -21.81
CA ALA A 607 14.62 10.12 -20.37
C ALA A 607 14.36 8.69 -19.86
N GLU A 608 13.29 8.05 -20.32
CA GLU A 608 12.96 6.66 -19.99
C GLU A 608 14.09 5.72 -20.42
N LYS A 609 14.60 5.88 -21.66
CA LYS A 609 15.72 5.09 -22.17
C LYS A 609 17.01 5.32 -21.38
N GLN A 610 17.29 6.54 -20.96
CA GLN A 610 18.48 6.84 -20.13
C GLN A 610 18.39 6.19 -18.74
N LEU A 611 17.21 6.21 -18.11
CA LEU A 611 17.00 5.53 -16.83
C LEU A 611 17.10 4.00 -16.98
N GLU A 612 16.52 3.44 -18.04
CA GLU A 612 16.64 2.01 -18.37
C GLU A 612 18.11 1.60 -18.56
N ASN A 613 18.87 2.36 -19.34
CA ASN A 613 20.31 2.09 -19.53
C ASN A 613 21.08 2.18 -18.21
N SER A 614 20.80 3.19 -17.38
CA SER A 614 21.46 3.36 -16.08
C SER A 614 21.17 2.17 -15.14
N LEU A 615 19.93 1.65 -15.15
CA LEU A 615 19.55 0.46 -14.40
C LEU A 615 20.26 -0.81 -14.91
N ASN A 616 20.31 -0.98 -16.23
CA ASN A 616 21.00 -2.11 -16.85
C ASN A 616 22.51 -2.11 -16.55
N GLU A 617 23.15 -0.95 -16.58
CA GLU A 617 24.56 -0.79 -16.23
C GLU A 617 24.84 -1.00 -14.74
N PHE A 618 23.87 -0.68 -13.86
CA PHE A 618 23.98 -0.92 -12.43
C PHE A 618 24.03 -2.41 -12.07
N GLY A 619 23.41 -3.26 -12.92
CA GLY A 619 23.53 -4.72 -12.84
C GLY A 619 22.59 -5.41 -11.85
N GLU A 620 21.74 -4.66 -11.15
CA GLU A 620 20.72 -5.21 -10.24
C GLU A 620 19.40 -5.48 -10.98
N PRO A 621 18.64 -6.54 -10.62
CA PRO A 621 17.34 -6.81 -11.20
C PRO A 621 16.34 -5.67 -10.96
N TRP A 622 15.63 -5.26 -12.02
CA TRP A 622 14.61 -4.23 -11.95
C TRP A 622 13.32 -4.66 -12.64
N LYS A 623 12.20 -4.04 -12.26
CA LYS A 623 10.87 -4.28 -12.84
C LYS A 623 10.32 -3.01 -13.47
N LEU A 624 9.60 -3.16 -14.58
CA LEU A 624 8.86 -2.03 -15.17
C LEU A 624 7.58 -1.78 -14.38
N ASN A 625 7.27 -0.50 -14.12
CA ASN A 625 6.03 -0.07 -13.46
C ASN A 625 5.31 0.96 -14.36
N PRO A 626 4.58 0.50 -15.40
CA PRO A 626 4.05 1.38 -16.44
C PRO A 626 3.07 2.41 -15.90
N GLY A 627 3.31 3.69 -16.22
CA GLY A 627 2.36 4.78 -15.93
C GLY A 627 2.42 5.35 -14.51
N ASP A 628 3.39 4.92 -13.69
CA ASP A 628 3.55 5.38 -12.30
C ASP A 628 4.61 6.50 -12.12
N GLY A 629 5.16 7.02 -13.22
CA GLY A 629 6.05 8.20 -13.21
C GLY A 629 5.31 9.45 -12.74
N ALA A 630 6.02 10.47 -12.25
CA ALA A 630 5.35 11.73 -11.91
C ALA A 630 5.01 12.53 -13.19
N PHE A 631 4.15 13.55 -13.05
CA PHE A 631 3.69 14.33 -14.19
C PHE A 631 4.81 15.09 -14.95
N TYR A 632 5.99 15.27 -14.34
CA TYR A 632 7.13 16.03 -14.88
C TYR A 632 8.33 15.20 -15.34
N GLY A 633 8.33 13.87 -15.12
CA GLY A 633 9.38 12.99 -15.61
C GLY A 633 9.37 11.58 -15.00
N PRO A 634 10.12 10.64 -15.61
CA PRO A 634 10.20 9.26 -15.14
C PRO A 634 11.07 9.16 -13.88
N LYS A 635 10.87 8.09 -13.10
CA LYS A 635 11.57 7.87 -11.83
C LYS A 635 11.96 6.42 -11.63
N ILE A 636 13.02 6.22 -10.85
CA ILE A 636 13.41 4.95 -10.26
C ILE A 636 12.88 4.93 -8.84
N ASP A 637 11.89 4.08 -8.58
CA ASP A 637 11.35 3.83 -7.26
C ASP A 637 12.10 2.66 -6.61
N ILE A 638 12.63 2.89 -5.42
CA ILE A 638 13.38 1.88 -4.67
C ILE A 638 12.55 1.42 -3.48
N LYS A 639 12.22 0.14 -3.49
CA LYS A 639 11.42 -0.50 -2.44
C LYS A 639 12.33 -1.35 -1.55
N ILE A 640 12.32 -1.08 -0.26
CA ILE A 640 13.02 -1.89 0.76
C ILE A 640 12.06 -2.91 1.33
N LYS A 641 12.52 -4.14 1.53
CA LYS A 641 11.77 -5.15 2.28
C LYS A 641 12.14 -5.05 3.77
N ASP A 642 11.15 -4.80 4.62
CA ASP A 642 11.35 -4.83 6.07
C ASP A 642 11.46 -6.27 6.62
N ALA A 643 11.84 -6.43 7.89
CA ALA A 643 11.99 -7.74 8.53
C ALA A 643 10.68 -8.53 8.66
N ILE A 644 9.53 -7.90 8.42
CA ILE A 644 8.21 -8.55 8.38
C ILE A 644 7.66 -8.60 6.96
N GLY A 645 8.55 -8.58 5.96
CA GLY A 645 8.26 -8.89 4.57
C GLY A 645 7.48 -7.82 3.79
N ARG A 646 7.21 -6.64 4.37
CA ARG A 646 6.50 -5.57 3.67
C ARG A 646 7.48 -4.73 2.87
N TYR A 647 7.04 -4.26 1.70
CA TYR A 647 7.81 -3.35 0.88
C TYR A 647 7.45 -1.90 1.19
N HIS A 648 8.47 -1.09 1.49
CA HIS A 648 8.34 0.35 1.68
C HIS A 648 9.10 1.07 0.59
N GLN A 649 8.44 2.00 -0.10
CA GLN A 649 9.15 2.95 -0.95
C GLN A 649 9.83 4.01 -0.07
N CYS A 650 11.15 4.04 -0.12
CA CYS A 650 11.99 4.93 0.67
C CYS A 650 12.78 5.87 -0.23
N ALA A 651 13.75 5.34 -0.95
CA ALA A 651 14.51 6.11 -1.92
C ALA A 651 13.73 6.32 -3.23
N THR A 652 14.04 7.43 -3.88
CA THR A 652 13.55 7.74 -5.22
C THR A 652 14.61 8.56 -5.93
N ILE A 653 14.84 8.27 -7.20
CA ILE A 653 15.67 9.10 -8.09
C ILE A 653 14.82 9.45 -9.29
N GLN A 654 14.65 10.73 -9.56
CA GLN A 654 13.65 11.21 -10.52
C GLN A 654 14.22 12.30 -11.40
N LEU A 655 13.92 12.21 -12.70
CA LEU A 655 14.26 13.25 -13.67
C LEU A 655 13.12 14.28 -13.77
N ASP A 656 13.48 15.54 -13.88
CA ASP A 656 12.55 16.64 -14.11
C ASP A 656 13.09 17.59 -15.19
N PHE A 657 12.30 17.70 -16.26
CA PHE A 657 12.54 18.57 -17.40
C PHE A 657 11.59 19.78 -17.43
N GLN A 658 10.61 19.82 -16.54
CA GLN A 658 9.54 20.82 -16.49
C GLN A 658 9.89 21.98 -15.58
N LEU A 659 10.40 21.73 -14.37
CA LEU A 659 10.78 22.81 -13.46
C LEU A 659 11.81 23.78 -14.09
N PRO A 660 12.85 23.32 -14.81
CA PRO A 660 13.74 24.21 -15.55
C PRO A 660 13.02 25.12 -16.54
N VAL A 661 11.97 24.64 -17.22
CA VAL A 661 11.19 25.46 -18.16
C VAL A 661 10.29 26.44 -17.41
N ARG A 662 9.60 25.99 -16.37
CA ARG A 662 8.62 26.79 -15.62
C ARG A 662 9.26 27.92 -14.81
N PHE A 663 10.49 27.72 -14.34
CA PHE A 663 11.28 28.74 -13.63
C PHE A 663 12.23 29.52 -14.55
N ASP A 664 12.20 29.26 -15.85
CA ASP A 664 13.13 29.83 -16.83
C ASP A 664 14.60 29.68 -16.42
N LEU A 665 14.97 28.49 -15.93
CA LEU A 665 16.34 28.20 -15.53
C LEU A 665 17.22 28.06 -16.78
N THR A 666 18.29 28.85 -16.84
CA THR A 666 19.29 28.78 -17.91
C THR A 666 20.72 28.79 -17.38
N PHE A 667 21.65 28.35 -18.21
CA PHE A 667 23.09 28.49 -18.00
C PHE A 667 23.79 28.84 -19.32
N VAL A 668 24.97 29.45 -19.21
CA VAL A 668 25.82 29.77 -20.35
C VAL A 668 26.56 28.51 -20.81
N GLY A 669 26.26 28.07 -22.04
CA GLY A 669 26.82 26.92 -22.72
C GLY A 669 28.30 27.09 -23.11
N LYS A 670 28.89 26.01 -23.65
CA LYS A 670 30.31 25.99 -24.11
C LYS A 670 30.56 26.95 -25.27
N ASP A 671 29.54 27.17 -26.08
CA ASP A 671 29.46 28.07 -27.22
C ASP A 671 29.11 29.52 -26.84
N GLY A 672 28.81 29.78 -25.56
CA GLY A 672 28.40 31.09 -25.07
C GLY A 672 26.90 31.36 -25.18
N ASP A 673 26.08 30.40 -25.63
CA ASP A 673 24.62 30.51 -25.63
C ASP A 673 24.09 30.47 -24.20
N ASP A 674 23.27 31.45 -23.82
CA ASP A 674 22.67 31.58 -22.49
C ASP A 674 21.24 31.01 -22.40
N LYS A 675 20.78 30.33 -23.45
CA LYS A 675 19.45 29.71 -23.51
C LYS A 675 19.44 28.23 -23.15
N ALA A 676 20.61 27.62 -22.92
CA ALA A 676 20.70 26.22 -22.53
C ALA A 676 20.05 26.00 -21.15
N ARG A 677 19.24 24.95 -21.02
CA ARG A 677 18.52 24.64 -19.77
C ARG A 677 19.12 23.42 -19.07
N PRO A 678 19.26 23.45 -17.74
CA PRO A 678 19.66 22.27 -16.98
C PRO A 678 18.52 21.24 -16.93
N VAL A 679 18.88 20.01 -16.60
CA VAL A 679 17.96 18.96 -16.13
C VAL A 679 18.12 18.84 -14.63
N ILE A 680 17.01 18.61 -13.92
CA ILE A 680 17.04 18.40 -12.47
C ILE A 680 16.90 16.91 -12.19
N ILE A 681 17.79 16.37 -11.36
CA ILE A 681 17.64 15.06 -10.74
C ILE A 681 17.23 15.27 -9.29
N HIS A 682 15.99 14.93 -8.97
CA HIS A 682 15.48 14.89 -7.60
C HIS A 682 15.88 13.56 -6.98
N ARG A 683 16.43 13.59 -5.77
CA ARG A 683 16.76 12.35 -5.08
C ARG A 683 16.57 12.42 -3.58
N ALA A 684 16.22 11.27 -3.03
CA ALA A 684 16.28 10.94 -1.62
C ALA A 684 16.78 9.49 -1.48
N ILE A 685 17.65 9.22 -0.50
CA ILE A 685 18.23 7.89 -0.26
C ILE A 685 17.57 7.25 0.96
N LEU A 686 17.46 7.98 2.07
CA LEU A 686 16.66 7.53 3.22
C LEU A 686 15.16 7.68 2.93
N GLY A 687 14.78 8.73 2.20
CA GLY A 687 13.42 9.25 2.23
C GLY A 687 13.26 10.15 3.45
N SER A 688 12.08 10.17 4.08
CA SER A 688 11.96 10.90 5.34
C SER A 688 12.71 10.19 6.47
N VAL A 689 13.42 10.96 7.29
CA VAL A 689 14.14 10.44 8.46
C VAL A 689 13.17 9.76 9.41
N GLU A 690 11.96 10.32 9.58
CA GLU A 690 10.88 9.73 10.36
C GLU A 690 10.54 8.32 9.87
N ARG A 691 10.26 8.16 8.57
CA ARG A 691 9.89 6.86 8.00
C ARG A 691 11.05 5.86 8.12
N MET A 692 12.27 6.31 7.88
CA MET A 692 13.45 5.47 8.02
C MET A 692 13.63 4.98 9.47
N ILE A 693 13.41 5.83 10.48
CA ILE A 693 13.43 5.41 11.89
C ILE A 693 12.37 4.33 12.16
N ALA A 694 11.15 4.46 11.64
CA ALA A 694 10.13 3.41 11.76
C ALA A 694 10.62 2.07 11.19
N ILE A 695 11.12 2.08 9.95
CA ILE A 695 11.58 0.89 9.26
C ILE A 695 12.75 0.23 9.99
N LEU A 696 13.74 1.02 10.42
CA LEU A 696 14.89 0.51 11.18
C LEU A 696 14.47 -0.04 12.55
N THR A 697 13.53 0.62 13.24
CA THR A 697 12.99 0.13 14.52
C THR A 697 12.37 -1.26 14.34
N GLU A 698 11.55 -1.44 13.30
CA GLU A 698 10.88 -2.70 12.98
C GLU A 698 11.86 -3.77 12.49
N ASN A 699 12.84 -3.38 11.67
CA ASN A 699 13.86 -4.26 11.13
C ASN A 699 14.72 -4.88 12.23
N TYR A 700 15.24 -4.03 13.12
CA TYR A 700 16.08 -4.45 14.24
C TYR A 700 15.27 -4.96 15.44
N ALA A 701 13.94 -4.91 15.41
CA ALA A 701 13.08 -5.21 16.56
C ALA A 701 13.52 -4.44 17.83
N GLY A 702 13.98 -3.20 17.66
CA GLY A 702 14.52 -2.37 18.74
C GLY A 702 15.92 -2.75 19.24
N LYS A 703 16.58 -3.76 18.67
CA LYS A 703 17.97 -4.12 18.96
C LYS A 703 18.94 -3.35 18.04
N TRP A 704 19.07 -2.05 18.25
CA TRP A 704 19.86 -1.15 17.39
C TRP A 704 21.35 -1.52 17.30
N PRO A 705 22.00 -1.41 16.11
CA PRO A 705 23.45 -1.59 15.99
C PRO A 705 24.19 -0.50 16.78
N LEU A 706 25.42 -0.79 17.24
CA LEU A 706 26.15 0.08 18.17
C LEU A 706 26.19 1.53 17.70
N TRP A 707 26.50 1.78 16.42
CA TRP A 707 26.69 3.13 15.91
C TRP A 707 25.42 4.00 15.94
N LEU A 708 24.24 3.38 15.90
CA LEU A 708 22.93 4.03 15.85
C LEU A 708 22.19 3.97 17.19
N SER A 709 22.59 3.06 18.08
CA SER A 709 21.87 2.75 19.31
C SER A 709 21.78 3.96 20.25
N PRO A 710 20.60 4.27 20.81
CA PRO A 710 20.45 5.28 21.85
C PRO A 710 20.84 4.78 23.26
N ARG A 711 21.33 3.54 23.35
CA ARG A 711 21.72 2.83 24.58
C ARG A 711 23.01 2.06 24.30
N GLN A 712 24.12 2.77 24.15
CA GLN A 712 25.38 2.14 23.72
C GLN A 712 26.07 1.46 24.91
N VAL A 713 26.20 2.19 26.03
CA VAL A 713 26.99 1.71 27.17
C VAL A 713 26.24 1.93 28.48
N MET A 714 26.17 0.90 29.33
CA MET A 714 25.65 1.00 30.69
C MET A 714 26.75 0.67 31.70
N LEU A 715 27.03 1.60 32.62
CA LEU A 715 27.96 1.40 33.73
C LEU A 715 27.20 0.90 34.96
N VAL A 716 27.62 -0.22 35.52
CA VAL A 716 26.99 -0.84 36.69
C VAL A 716 28.01 -1.04 37.81
N PRO A 717 28.02 -0.19 38.85
CA PRO A 717 28.87 -0.40 40.01
C PRO A 717 28.38 -1.57 40.87
N VAL A 718 29.31 -2.38 41.39
CA VAL A 718 29.01 -3.53 42.27
C VAL A 718 28.55 -3.07 43.66
N ASN A 719 29.11 -1.97 44.16
CA ASN A 719 28.83 -1.41 45.47
C ASN A 719 28.89 0.14 45.45
N PRO A 720 28.37 0.84 46.48
CA PRO A 720 28.37 2.29 46.53
C PRO A 720 29.77 2.94 46.46
N SER A 721 30.82 2.27 46.97
CA SER A 721 32.20 2.77 46.94
C SER A 721 32.81 2.81 45.53
N CYS A 722 32.18 2.17 44.55
CA CYS A 722 32.58 2.21 43.14
C CYS A 722 31.78 3.23 42.30
N GLU A 723 30.77 3.90 42.84
CA GLU A 723 29.90 4.80 42.08
C GLU A 723 30.66 5.99 41.46
N ASP A 724 31.59 6.59 42.19
CA ASP A 724 32.38 7.70 41.65
C ASP A 724 33.30 7.25 40.52
N TYR A 725 33.78 6.01 40.55
CA TYR A 725 34.54 5.45 39.45
C TYR A 725 33.61 5.18 38.24
N ALA A 726 32.43 4.60 38.46
CA ALA A 726 31.43 4.40 37.41
C ALA A 726 31.04 5.72 36.71
N LYS A 727 30.81 6.80 37.49
CA LYS A 727 30.54 8.15 36.95
C LYS A 727 31.70 8.68 36.12
N ARG A 728 32.94 8.52 36.58
CA ARG A 728 34.13 8.95 35.84
C ARG A 728 34.26 8.22 34.50
N VAL A 729 34.13 6.90 34.51
CA VAL A 729 34.20 6.09 33.27
C VAL A 729 33.03 6.44 32.35
N CYS A 730 31.80 6.54 32.87
CA CYS A 730 30.65 6.98 32.09
C CYS A 730 30.92 8.32 31.39
N LYS A 731 31.45 9.31 32.13
CA LYS A 731 31.83 10.62 31.57
C LYS A 731 32.86 10.50 30.44
N GLN A 732 33.88 9.63 30.58
CA GLN A 732 34.86 9.39 29.52
C GLN A 732 34.21 8.88 28.23
N PHE A 733 33.25 7.94 28.33
CA PHE A 733 32.50 7.46 27.18
C PHE A 733 31.60 8.56 26.58
N THR A 734 30.93 9.36 27.41
CA THR A 734 30.11 10.48 26.93
C THR A 734 30.95 11.55 26.22
N GLU A 735 32.12 11.91 26.76
CA GLU A 735 33.06 12.86 26.13
C GLU A 735 33.62 12.34 24.80
N ALA A 736 33.72 11.02 24.63
CA ALA A 736 34.07 10.37 23.37
C ALA A 736 32.87 10.22 22.40
N GLY A 737 31.70 10.76 22.74
CA GLY A 737 30.52 10.77 21.88
C GLY A 737 29.66 9.50 21.95
N PHE A 738 29.72 8.74 23.04
CA PHE A 738 28.82 7.61 23.29
C PHE A 738 27.61 8.00 24.15
N MET A 739 26.47 7.37 23.86
CA MET A 739 25.30 7.31 24.74
C MET A 739 25.59 6.33 25.87
N ALA A 740 26.21 6.85 26.93
CA ALA A 740 26.57 6.12 28.14
C ALA A 740 25.69 6.55 29.33
N ASP A 741 25.18 5.57 30.07
CA ASP A 741 24.41 5.76 31.30
C ASP A 741 25.10 5.04 32.47
N ALA A 742 24.80 5.42 33.71
CA ALA A 742 25.28 4.72 34.92
C ALA A 742 24.11 4.39 35.86
N ASP A 743 23.96 3.11 36.22
CA ASP A 743 22.91 2.63 37.14
C ASP A 743 23.40 2.69 38.59
N LEU A 744 23.11 3.81 39.25
CA LEU A 744 23.48 4.10 40.63
C LEU A 744 22.37 3.75 41.65
N ASP A 745 21.35 2.98 41.26
CA ASP A 745 20.25 2.64 42.19
C ASP A 745 20.75 1.70 43.30
N SER A 746 20.95 2.24 44.50
CA SER A 746 21.41 1.47 45.65
C SER A 746 20.39 0.46 46.17
N GLY A 747 19.11 0.58 45.79
CA GLY A 747 18.03 -0.35 46.14
C GLY A 747 17.96 -1.60 45.26
N CYS A 748 18.79 -1.68 44.21
CA CYS A 748 18.74 -2.75 43.21
C CYS A 748 19.98 -3.66 43.28
N LEU A 749 19.76 -4.98 43.36
CA LEU A 749 20.84 -5.97 43.33
C LEU A 749 21.58 -5.94 41.97
N LEU A 750 22.89 -6.19 41.98
CA LEU A 750 23.75 -6.18 40.77
C LEU A 750 23.15 -6.97 39.59
N ASN A 751 22.72 -8.21 39.82
CA ASN A 751 22.13 -9.05 38.76
C ASN A 751 20.83 -8.46 38.20
N LYS A 752 20.05 -7.75 39.02
CA LYS A 752 18.83 -7.07 38.58
C LYS A 752 19.17 -5.84 37.74
N LYS A 753 20.19 -5.06 38.10
CA LYS A 753 20.71 -3.95 37.28
C LYS A 753 21.18 -4.42 35.90
N ILE A 754 21.99 -5.49 35.87
CA ILE A 754 22.46 -6.11 34.62
C ILE A 754 21.27 -6.56 33.78
N ARG A 755 20.31 -7.27 34.37
CA ARG A 755 19.10 -7.71 33.67
C ARG A 755 18.27 -6.54 33.12
N ASN A 756 18.12 -5.46 33.89
CA ASN A 756 17.41 -4.27 33.45
C ASN A 756 18.11 -3.62 32.24
N ALA A 757 19.44 -3.53 32.25
CA ALA A 757 20.22 -3.03 31.12
C ALA A 757 20.09 -3.93 29.88
N GLN A 758 20.05 -5.25 30.04
CA GLN A 758 19.81 -6.20 28.96
C GLN A 758 18.40 -6.05 28.37
N LEU A 759 17.38 -5.96 29.22
CA LEU A 759 15.99 -5.75 28.79
C LEU A 759 15.83 -4.42 28.06
N ALA A 760 16.51 -3.38 28.54
CA ALA A 760 16.59 -2.08 27.88
C ALA A 760 17.45 -2.07 26.61
N GLN A 761 18.07 -3.20 26.24
CA GLN A 761 18.87 -3.38 25.02
C GLN A 761 20.15 -2.53 24.93
N TYR A 762 20.85 -2.29 26.06
CA TYR A 762 22.18 -1.66 25.99
C TYR A 762 23.18 -2.56 25.27
N ASN A 763 23.89 -2.05 24.25
CA ASN A 763 24.87 -2.85 23.50
C ASN A 763 25.92 -3.48 24.42
N PHE A 764 26.53 -2.65 25.28
CA PHE A 764 27.56 -3.06 26.23
C PHE A 764 27.20 -2.66 27.65
N ILE A 765 27.41 -3.59 28.59
CA ILE A 765 27.20 -3.41 30.02
C ILE A 765 28.56 -3.59 30.69
N LEU A 766 29.06 -2.51 31.28
CA LEU A 766 30.37 -2.42 31.91
C LEU A 766 30.19 -2.46 33.42
N VAL A 767 30.59 -3.57 34.04
CA VAL A 767 30.50 -3.76 35.50
C VAL A 767 31.80 -3.30 36.14
N VAL A 768 31.71 -2.51 37.23
CA VAL A 768 32.86 -1.98 37.95
C VAL A 768 32.80 -2.32 39.44
N GLY A 769 33.78 -3.08 39.93
CA GLY A 769 34.02 -3.35 41.34
C GLY A 769 35.30 -2.69 41.84
N GLU A 770 35.71 -3.04 43.06
CA GLU A 770 36.92 -2.49 43.68
C GLU A 770 38.19 -2.87 42.90
N LYS A 771 38.22 -4.08 42.34
CA LYS A 771 39.34 -4.55 41.52
C LYS A 771 39.49 -3.67 40.28
N GLU A 772 38.41 -3.51 39.52
CA GLU A 772 38.36 -2.67 38.32
C GLU A 772 38.72 -1.21 38.62
N LYS A 773 38.25 -0.68 39.75
CA LYS A 773 38.59 0.67 40.20
C LYS A 773 40.08 0.84 40.51
N MET A 774 40.74 -0.17 41.11
CA MET A 774 42.18 -0.13 41.39
C MET A 774 43.02 -0.24 40.11
N THR A 775 42.59 -1.06 39.15
CA THR A 775 43.32 -1.31 37.88
C THR A 775 42.98 -0.31 36.78
N GLY A 776 41.94 0.53 36.97
CA GLY A 776 41.43 1.41 35.91
C GLY A 776 40.71 0.64 34.79
N GLY A 777 40.16 -0.54 35.11
CA GLY A 777 39.48 -1.45 34.19
C GLY A 777 37.96 -1.46 34.28
N VAL A 778 37.34 -2.31 33.48
CA VAL A 778 35.91 -2.63 33.48
C VAL A 778 35.72 -4.10 33.14
N ASN A 779 34.70 -4.75 33.72
CA ASN A 779 34.26 -6.06 33.28
C ASN A 779 33.21 -5.92 32.18
N VAL A 780 33.54 -6.36 30.96
CA VAL A 780 32.70 -6.13 29.77
C VAL A 780 31.72 -7.27 29.55
N ARG A 781 30.46 -6.91 29.33
CA ARG A 781 29.39 -7.83 28.93
C ARG A 781 28.59 -7.26 27.78
N THR A 782 28.10 -8.12 26.90
CA THR A 782 27.18 -7.73 25.82
C THR A 782 25.72 -7.83 26.27
N ARG A 783 24.81 -7.24 25.48
CA ARG A 783 23.36 -7.32 25.71
C ARG A 783 22.82 -8.76 25.79
N ASP A 784 23.44 -9.70 25.08
CA ASP A 784 23.08 -11.12 25.06
C ASP A 784 23.86 -11.95 26.12
N ASN A 785 24.44 -11.26 27.11
CA ASN A 785 25.12 -11.86 28.27
C ASN A 785 26.44 -12.59 27.96
N LYS A 786 27.08 -12.33 26.82
CA LYS A 786 28.45 -12.79 26.56
C LYS A 786 29.42 -11.98 27.42
N VAL A 787 30.25 -12.66 28.21
CA VAL A 787 31.22 -12.02 29.13
C VAL A 787 32.60 -12.04 28.50
N HIS A 788 33.20 -10.87 28.32
CA HIS A 788 34.54 -10.71 27.73
C HIS A 788 35.65 -10.52 28.79
N GLY A 789 35.27 -10.49 30.07
CA GLY A 789 36.22 -10.38 31.19
C GLY A 789 36.62 -8.95 31.50
N GLU A 790 37.67 -8.81 32.31
CA GLU A 790 38.23 -7.51 32.72
C GLU A 790 39.19 -6.97 31.65
N LEU A 791 38.97 -5.75 31.21
CA LEU A 791 39.82 -5.01 30.26
C LEU A 791 40.04 -3.59 30.75
N ALA A 792 41.11 -2.94 30.31
CA ALA A 792 41.35 -1.53 30.63
C ALA A 792 40.25 -0.65 30.03
N ALA A 793 39.72 0.33 30.78
CA ALA A 793 38.62 1.18 30.29
C ALA A 793 38.98 1.93 28.99
N ALA A 794 40.23 2.38 28.87
CA ALA A 794 40.75 3.03 27.67
C ALA A 794 40.81 2.09 26.46
N GLU A 795 41.13 0.81 26.67
CA GLU A 795 41.15 -0.20 25.60
C GLU A 795 39.73 -0.46 25.09
N VAL A 796 38.77 -0.64 25.99
CA VAL A 796 37.35 -0.83 25.64
C VAL A 796 36.83 0.36 24.85
N LEU A 797 37.12 1.58 25.30
CA LEU A 797 36.73 2.80 24.60
C LEU A 797 37.29 2.85 23.17
N ALA A 798 38.58 2.51 22.98
CA ALA A 798 39.21 2.47 21.67
C ALA A 798 38.56 1.43 20.75
N ARG A 799 38.29 0.22 21.25
CA ARG A 799 37.61 -0.85 20.49
C ARG A 799 36.20 -0.43 20.07
N LEU A 800 35.39 0.08 21.00
CA LEU A 800 34.02 0.52 20.69
C LEU A 800 34.01 1.70 19.71
N THR A 801 35.02 2.58 19.77
CA THR A 801 35.16 3.69 18.83
C THR A 801 35.40 3.18 17.41
N LEU A 802 36.29 2.19 17.25
CA LEU A 802 36.52 1.55 15.95
C LEU A 802 35.24 0.87 15.42
N LEU A 803 34.55 0.10 16.26
CA LEU A 803 33.30 -0.59 15.90
C LEU A 803 32.19 0.39 15.49
N LYS A 804 32.10 1.53 16.18
CA LYS A 804 31.16 2.61 15.84
C LYS A 804 31.54 3.28 14.50
N GLN A 805 32.82 3.56 14.28
CA GLN A 805 33.31 4.22 13.06
C GLN A 805 33.15 3.35 11.81
N CYS A 806 33.41 2.04 11.91
CA CYS A 806 33.17 1.11 10.81
C CYS A 806 31.68 0.75 10.63
N ARG A 807 30.79 1.29 11.47
CA ARG A 807 29.34 1.03 11.48
C ARG A 807 29.04 -0.47 11.53
N CYS A 808 29.80 -1.22 12.33
CA CYS A 808 29.68 -2.67 12.41
C CYS A 808 28.24 -3.08 12.80
N PRO A 809 27.57 -3.95 12.01
CA PRO A 809 26.21 -4.37 12.30
C PRO A 809 26.11 -5.24 13.56
N ASN A 810 27.14 -6.06 13.83
CA ASN A 810 27.17 -7.03 14.94
C ASN A 810 28.32 -6.73 15.92
N ALA A 811 28.43 -5.49 16.36
CA ALA A 811 29.54 -5.02 17.20
C ALA A 811 29.76 -5.88 18.46
N GLU A 812 28.71 -6.45 19.03
CA GLU A 812 28.76 -7.33 20.20
C GLU A 812 29.38 -8.70 19.92
N GLU A 813 29.27 -9.20 18.70
CA GLU A 813 29.85 -10.48 18.29
C GLU A 813 31.36 -10.32 18.00
N GLU A 814 31.71 -9.20 17.34
CA GLU A 814 33.06 -8.84 16.88
C GLU A 814 33.98 -8.23 17.97
N PHE A 815 33.43 -7.83 19.12
CA PHE A 815 34.20 -7.26 20.24
C PHE A 815 35.21 -8.25 20.86
#